data_AF-A0AAV5RA59-F1
#
_entry.id   AF-A0AAV5RA59-F1
#
_cell.length_a   1.000
_cell.length_b   1.000
_cell.length_c   1.000
_cell.angle_alpha   90.00
_cell.angle_beta   90.00
_cell.angle_gamma   90.00
#
_symmetry.space_group_name_H-M   'P 1'
#
loop_
_entity.id
_entity.type
_entity.pdbx_description
1 polymer ?
#
loop_
_entity_poly.entity_id
_entity_poly.type
_entity_poly.pdbx_seq_one_letter_code
_entity_poly.pdbx_strand_id
1 'polypeptide(L)'
;MVFVWLIVCTNLLHLALALTKDQIFQHDWQTYHIGIPFKSIELNDTLITLSSNGILSTINTTDGDVLYRYQSDINPVSLDSGLIPIDSNSFVSYFNYENLNQSLLIVWKSSSPYGSIENEFIFDSKILSVQPALDKLIVFNDMSISVINYRKRKNSIERIFESSSLIKKTKTFFDLELKEVFIFVETDEGIHFSKLSNFDLKPIKQLEIYDISTMRYNRGHIIFNNDQVFEIGDEIVKVDTKSNFNLITNKLSANSLISTIVDKFEVINDHVIIESNNHINLFNHQNVSFVPNVAFEIPREFLDSVYLSYFISSDDSHVNILSVSSSDVVSYYVNGLLKWSSDQSFTDIVDIVILENEHTELSISSWSSFLPEKIELSPMKLITSMIKNLYKIVINDLKTHINNDNDQLFGMCKKLVVLSKNNKIGVYNMNKHESYKNQLVEIFSIPSNIKIEKLHLVNDEVLGVSDDGLFKIDIAEGTCSAVTEKDNITTIALGSKLIVLDSLPEVLYTSNHDIELNEVRGYKIVNGDSFETFHYSPENEQILSLTKRSYGNDKVAQNGIVLSDRSVLYKYLTPNIGVITSYAQSSNLVVIRIINLVTGKIYGSLKKEVKPEIDINRDINVAFEEHFIIFTIPDSKNSLNTEICSIDLFESLKPNQKFTKDVTEYSSFGNSVLPSFASQCFIIPFYKVNDLSISKTVNNIAIKDIILRTSNGQIMSVPKMMIDGTRNGVIGNFNRNGIYGLDLSLDNTKITSNAPSIYSSVQSSSIVNKFTFNPIIHFSSQSILSHIRRLTQNSLKDSKLFTVPTNLESTTYVVSIDGDIFVSILRPSGSFDKLTPDFATGTLIMTIVFLTAGIIFIKPKLQRQNVLRLWNL
;
A
#
# COMPACT_ATOMS: atom_id res chain seq x y z
N MET A 1 8.73 61.41 -14.81
CA MET A 1 9.27 60.54 -13.73
C MET A 1 8.20 60.09 -12.76
N VAL A 2 7.38 61.00 -12.18
CA VAL A 2 6.27 60.65 -11.26
C VAL A 2 5.23 59.72 -11.90
N PHE A 3 4.89 59.91 -13.18
CA PHE A 3 3.93 59.08 -13.91
C PHE A 3 4.40 57.63 -14.12
N VAL A 4 5.70 57.41 -14.29
CA VAL A 4 6.30 56.07 -14.45
C VAL A 4 6.27 55.31 -13.12
N TRP A 5 6.52 56.00 -12.01
CA TRP A 5 6.43 55.41 -10.67
C TRP A 5 4.99 55.13 -10.22
N LEU A 6 4.02 55.95 -10.65
CA LEU A 6 2.60 55.71 -10.36
C LEU A 6 2.11 54.42 -11.02
N ILE A 7 2.52 54.17 -12.27
CA ILE A 7 2.21 52.94 -13.02
C ILE A 7 2.87 51.71 -12.37
N VAL A 8 4.09 51.83 -11.84
CA VAL A 8 4.77 50.74 -11.11
C VAL A 8 4.03 50.42 -9.80
N CYS A 9 3.60 51.44 -9.05
CA CYS A 9 2.84 51.24 -7.81
C CYS A 9 1.45 50.65 -8.04
N THR A 10 0.73 51.01 -9.12
CA THR A 10 -0.58 50.44 -9.43
C THR A 10 -0.49 48.99 -9.91
N ASN A 11 0.59 48.60 -10.61
CA ASN A 11 0.80 47.21 -11.03
C ASN A 11 1.24 46.30 -9.87
N LEU A 12 1.99 46.83 -8.90
CA LEU A 12 2.37 46.11 -7.69
C LEU A 12 1.18 45.79 -6.77
N LEU A 13 0.14 46.64 -6.76
CA LEU A 13 -1.06 46.44 -5.94
C LEU A 13 -1.94 45.27 -6.46
N HIS A 14 -1.87 44.93 -7.75
CA HIS A 14 -2.61 43.80 -8.33
C HIS A 14 -1.97 42.43 -8.04
N LEU A 15 -0.76 42.37 -7.48
CA LEU A 15 -0.04 41.14 -7.15
C LEU A 15 -0.31 40.64 -5.71
N ALA A 16 -1.09 41.37 -4.91
CA ALA A 16 -1.26 41.11 -3.47
C ALA A 16 -2.55 40.32 -3.11
N LEU A 17 -3.30 39.82 -4.09
CA LEU A 17 -4.55 39.09 -3.86
C LEU A 17 -4.52 37.72 -4.53
N ALA A 18 -3.93 36.74 -3.85
CA ALA A 18 -4.22 35.33 -4.08
C ALA A 18 -4.02 34.57 -2.76
N LEU A 19 -5.03 33.77 -2.43
CA LEU A 19 -5.25 33.12 -1.14
C LEU A 19 -4.23 32.03 -0.81
N THR A 20 -4.08 31.80 0.50
CA THR A 20 -3.44 30.63 1.09
C THR A 20 -4.48 29.53 1.35
N LYS A 21 -4.07 28.26 1.24
CA LYS A 21 -4.89 27.12 1.67
C LYS A 21 -3.98 26.01 2.20
N ASP A 22 -4.35 25.46 3.36
CA ASP A 22 -3.71 24.34 4.04
C ASP A 22 -3.42 23.16 3.10
N GLN A 23 -2.16 22.73 3.05
CA GLN A 23 -1.62 21.74 2.10
C GLN A 23 -1.97 20.27 2.41
N ILE A 24 -2.69 20.01 3.49
CA ILE A 24 -3.11 18.65 3.89
C ILE A 24 -4.21 18.19 2.92
N PHE A 25 -4.09 16.98 2.37
CA PHE A 25 -4.96 16.41 1.33
C PHE A 25 -4.83 17.02 -0.07
N GLN A 26 -3.95 18.00 -0.28
CA GLN A 26 -3.76 18.64 -1.59
C GLN A 26 -2.86 17.82 -2.52
N HIS A 27 -1.81 17.19 -1.98
CA HIS A 27 -0.78 16.51 -2.79
C HIS A 27 -0.79 14.99 -2.64
N ASP A 28 -1.44 14.48 -1.60
CA ASP A 28 -1.49 13.09 -1.21
C ASP A 28 -2.80 12.41 -1.63
N TRP A 29 -2.67 11.19 -2.12
CA TRP A 29 -3.77 10.37 -2.62
C TRP A 29 -3.52 8.89 -2.34
N GLN A 30 -4.60 8.11 -2.40
CA GLN A 30 -4.53 6.66 -2.33
C GLN A 30 -5.55 6.01 -3.26
N THR A 31 -5.29 4.78 -3.69
CA THR A 31 -6.33 3.90 -4.24
C THR A 31 -7.16 3.30 -3.11
N TYR A 32 -8.38 2.89 -3.44
CA TYR A 32 -9.29 2.20 -2.52
C TYR A 32 -9.73 0.88 -3.17
N HIS A 33 -8.85 -0.12 -3.16
CA HIS A 33 -9.20 -1.45 -3.68
C HIS A 33 -10.08 -2.23 -2.70
N ILE A 34 -11.10 -2.90 -3.20
CA ILE A 34 -12.01 -3.75 -2.42
C ILE A 34 -11.59 -5.24 -2.46
N GLY A 35 -10.66 -5.58 -3.36
CA GLY A 35 -10.27 -6.94 -3.68
C GLY A 35 -11.34 -7.68 -4.48
N ILE A 36 -11.10 -8.97 -4.78
CA ILE A 36 -12.03 -9.79 -5.56
C ILE A 36 -13.16 -10.28 -4.65
N PRO A 37 -14.40 -9.81 -4.81
CA PRO A 37 -15.48 -10.19 -3.92
C PRO A 37 -16.00 -11.58 -4.26
N PHE A 38 -16.22 -12.41 -3.23
CA PHE A 38 -16.87 -13.73 -3.36
C PHE A 38 -18.21 -13.81 -2.62
N LYS A 39 -18.50 -12.82 -1.76
CA LYS A 39 -19.80 -12.67 -1.09
C LYS A 39 -20.20 -11.21 -1.04
N SER A 40 -21.49 -10.94 -1.22
CA SER A 40 -22.03 -9.58 -1.19
C SER A 40 -23.49 -9.55 -0.73
N ILE A 41 -23.89 -8.45 -0.09
CA ILE A 41 -25.26 -8.15 0.33
C ILE A 41 -25.59 -6.69 0.01
N GLU A 42 -26.85 -6.38 -0.27
CA GLU A 42 -27.32 -5.00 -0.48
C GLU A 42 -28.19 -4.58 0.71
N LEU A 43 -27.87 -3.43 1.31
CA LEU A 43 -28.61 -2.81 2.40
C LEU A 43 -28.93 -1.35 2.03
N ASN A 44 -30.21 -1.06 1.80
CA ASN A 44 -30.68 0.24 1.31
C ASN A 44 -29.91 0.65 0.04
N ASP A 45 -29.27 1.81 0.01
CA ASP A 45 -28.48 2.30 -1.14
C ASP A 45 -27.00 1.88 -1.10
N THR A 46 -26.63 0.94 -0.23
CA THR A 46 -25.23 0.50 -0.04
C THR A 46 -25.05 -0.98 -0.36
N LEU A 47 -23.97 -1.28 -1.08
CA LEU A 47 -23.52 -2.63 -1.36
C LEU A 47 -22.39 -2.99 -0.41
N ILE A 48 -22.52 -4.10 0.30
CA ILE A 48 -21.47 -4.62 1.18
C ILE A 48 -20.86 -5.85 0.53
N THR A 49 -19.54 -5.87 0.37
CA THR A 49 -18.81 -6.96 -0.25
C THR A 49 -17.73 -7.50 0.67
N LEU A 50 -17.45 -8.79 0.57
CA LEU A 50 -16.36 -9.48 1.25
C LEU A 50 -15.45 -10.13 0.21
N SER A 51 -14.16 -9.81 0.28
CA SER A 51 -13.12 -10.35 -0.61
C SER A 51 -12.24 -11.40 0.06
N SER A 52 -11.55 -12.19 -0.76
CA SER A 52 -10.62 -13.27 -0.33
C SER A 52 -9.49 -12.76 0.57
N ASN A 53 -9.11 -11.49 0.41
CA ASN A 53 -8.07 -10.84 1.19
C ASN A 53 -8.58 -10.33 2.56
N GLY A 54 -9.78 -10.76 2.95
CA GLY A 54 -10.43 -10.37 4.22
C GLY A 54 -10.87 -8.92 4.26
N ILE A 55 -11.05 -8.28 3.11
CA ILE A 55 -11.51 -6.89 3.02
C ILE A 55 -13.04 -6.88 2.93
N LEU A 56 -13.66 -6.28 3.93
CA LEU A 56 -15.07 -5.94 3.95
C LEU A 56 -15.24 -4.49 3.50
N SER A 57 -15.98 -4.28 2.42
CA SER A 57 -16.15 -2.96 1.80
C SER A 57 -17.62 -2.56 1.74
N THR A 58 -17.91 -1.33 2.14
CA THR A 58 -19.22 -0.68 1.92
C THR A 58 -19.08 0.28 0.75
N ILE A 59 -19.86 0.04 -0.28
CA ILE A 59 -19.79 0.71 -1.58
C ILE A 59 -21.13 1.41 -1.82
N ASN A 60 -21.07 2.65 -2.30
CA ASN A 60 -22.26 3.36 -2.73
C ASN A 60 -22.77 2.77 -4.05
N THR A 61 -24.01 2.29 -4.08
CA THR A 61 -24.60 1.69 -5.29
C THR A 61 -24.76 2.70 -6.43
N THR A 62 -24.76 4.01 -6.16
CA THR A 62 -25.01 5.06 -7.15
C THR A 62 -23.82 5.37 -8.04
N ASP A 63 -22.63 5.54 -7.47
CA ASP A 63 -21.40 5.96 -8.14
C ASP A 63 -20.27 4.93 -8.08
N GLY A 64 -20.41 3.88 -7.26
CA GLY A 64 -19.37 2.88 -7.02
C GLY A 64 -18.28 3.34 -6.07
N ASP A 65 -18.45 4.49 -5.41
CA ASP A 65 -17.44 5.01 -4.48
C ASP A 65 -17.40 4.17 -3.20
N VAL A 66 -16.19 3.87 -2.74
CA VAL A 66 -15.96 3.09 -1.52
C VAL A 66 -16.12 4.01 -0.31
N LEU A 67 -17.19 3.80 0.46
CA LEU A 67 -17.53 4.60 1.64
C LEU A 67 -16.72 4.20 2.88
N TYR A 68 -16.54 2.89 3.06
CA TYR A 68 -15.86 2.33 4.21
C TYR A 68 -15.19 1.00 3.85
N ARG A 69 -14.02 0.74 4.46
CA ARG A 69 -13.34 -0.55 4.39
C ARG A 69 -12.89 -0.96 5.78
N TYR A 70 -13.12 -2.23 6.08
CA TYR A 70 -12.52 -2.94 7.19
C TYR A 70 -11.71 -4.08 6.61
N GLN A 71 -10.49 -4.29 7.10
CA GLN A 71 -9.71 -5.46 6.77
C GLN A 71 -9.48 -6.26 8.05
N SER A 72 -9.69 -7.57 7.96
CA SER A 72 -9.34 -8.48 9.05
C SER A 72 -7.84 -8.41 9.36
N ASP A 73 -7.50 -8.46 10.65
CA ASP A 73 -6.10 -8.49 11.12
C ASP A 73 -5.37 -9.78 10.66
N ILE A 74 -6.12 -10.85 10.38
CA ILE A 74 -5.64 -12.14 9.91
C ILE A 74 -6.16 -12.36 8.48
N ASN A 75 -5.24 -12.54 7.52
CA ASN A 75 -5.52 -12.82 6.11
C ASN A 75 -4.55 -13.93 5.62
N PRO A 76 -4.90 -14.71 4.57
CA PRO A 76 -6.14 -14.69 3.80
C PRO A 76 -7.33 -15.31 4.55
N VAL A 77 -8.53 -15.05 4.04
CA VAL A 77 -9.80 -15.54 4.57
C VAL A 77 -10.37 -16.60 3.61
N SER A 78 -10.88 -17.69 4.17
CA SER A 78 -11.46 -18.79 3.41
C SER A 78 -12.76 -18.37 2.70
N LEU A 79 -13.00 -18.91 1.51
CA LEU A 79 -14.22 -18.69 0.70
C LEU A 79 -15.52 -19.12 1.40
N ASP A 80 -15.43 -19.94 2.45
CA ASP A 80 -16.59 -20.36 3.27
C ASP A 80 -17.04 -19.29 4.28
N SER A 81 -16.31 -18.18 4.36
CA SER A 81 -16.71 -16.99 5.12
C SER A 81 -17.97 -16.36 4.54
N GLY A 82 -18.66 -15.51 5.31
CA GLY A 82 -19.96 -15.05 4.87
C GLY A 82 -20.41 -13.70 5.38
N LEU A 83 -21.41 -13.17 4.67
CA LEU A 83 -22.14 -11.95 4.96
C LEU A 83 -23.63 -12.28 5.02
N ILE A 84 -24.29 -11.90 6.11
CA ILE A 84 -25.71 -12.20 6.34
C ILE A 84 -26.42 -10.94 6.84
N PRO A 85 -27.47 -10.47 6.14
CA PRO A 85 -28.27 -9.35 6.61
C PRO A 85 -29.11 -9.76 7.84
N ILE A 86 -29.21 -8.88 8.84
CA ILE A 86 -30.10 -9.06 10.00
C ILE A 86 -31.38 -8.25 9.80
N ASP A 87 -31.22 -6.96 9.53
CA ASP A 87 -32.30 -6.01 9.22
C ASP A 87 -31.80 -4.96 8.22
N SER A 88 -32.61 -3.93 7.92
CA SER A 88 -32.24 -2.88 6.96
C SER A 88 -30.99 -2.11 7.35
N ASN A 89 -30.57 -2.15 8.62
CA ASN A 89 -29.52 -1.32 9.19
C ASN A 89 -28.45 -2.15 9.92
N SER A 90 -28.45 -3.48 9.83
CA SER A 90 -27.48 -4.32 10.52
C SER A 90 -27.25 -5.64 9.79
N PHE A 91 -26.03 -6.14 9.90
CA PHE A 91 -25.61 -7.37 9.26
C PHE A 91 -24.51 -8.05 10.07
N VAL A 92 -24.25 -9.31 9.77
CA VAL A 92 -23.16 -10.09 10.35
C VAL A 92 -22.16 -10.40 9.26
N SER A 93 -20.88 -10.27 9.59
CA SER A 93 -19.80 -10.93 8.84
C SER A 93 -19.18 -12.00 9.71
N TYR A 94 -18.75 -13.10 9.11
CA TYR A 94 -17.89 -14.06 9.77
C TYR A 94 -16.72 -14.42 8.87
N PHE A 95 -15.52 -14.42 9.44
CA PHE A 95 -14.25 -14.71 8.78
C PHE A 95 -13.71 -16.04 9.30
N ASN A 96 -13.56 -17.01 8.41
CA ASN A 96 -12.88 -18.27 8.68
C ASN A 96 -11.45 -18.15 8.17
N TYR A 97 -10.45 -18.32 9.04
CA TYR A 97 -9.05 -18.16 8.65
C TYR A 97 -8.48 -19.46 8.09
N GLU A 98 -7.76 -19.41 6.97
CA GLU A 98 -7.21 -20.63 6.34
C GLU A 98 -6.05 -21.24 7.15
N ASN A 99 -5.25 -20.39 7.79
CA ASN A 99 -4.02 -20.77 8.49
C ASN A 99 -4.23 -21.05 9.98
N LEU A 100 -5.43 -20.79 10.50
CA LEU A 100 -5.77 -20.92 11.92
C LEU A 100 -7.12 -21.61 12.04
N ASN A 101 -7.24 -22.58 12.94
CA ASN A 101 -8.54 -23.17 13.26
C ASN A 101 -9.34 -22.24 14.20
N GLN A 102 -9.53 -21.00 13.76
CA GLN A 102 -10.24 -19.94 14.46
C GLN A 102 -11.10 -19.16 13.48
N SER A 103 -12.20 -18.63 13.99
CA SER A 103 -13.12 -17.80 13.22
C SER A 103 -13.51 -16.56 14.01
N LEU A 104 -13.73 -15.45 13.31
CA LEU A 104 -14.17 -14.19 13.89
C LEU A 104 -15.55 -13.83 13.34
N LEU A 105 -16.52 -13.62 14.22
CA LEU A 105 -17.85 -13.14 13.88
C LEU A 105 -18.01 -11.70 14.37
N ILE A 106 -18.41 -10.81 13.47
CA ILE A 106 -18.61 -9.38 13.75
C ILE A 106 -20.05 -9.00 13.45
N VAL A 107 -20.70 -8.34 14.41
CA VAL A 107 -22.02 -7.74 14.23
C VAL A 107 -21.87 -6.27 13.91
N TRP A 108 -22.41 -5.87 12.76
CA TRP A 108 -22.28 -4.54 12.20
C TRP A 108 -23.59 -3.78 12.26
N LYS A 109 -23.48 -2.47 12.44
CA LYS A 109 -24.58 -1.54 12.27
C LYS A 109 -24.26 -0.52 11.19
N SER A 110 -25.17 -0.46 10.22
CA SER A 110 -25.16 0.36 9.01
C SER A 110 -25.98 1.66 9.17
N SER A 111 -26.22 2.13 10.39
CA SER A 111 -26.98 3.39 10.61
C SER A 111 -26.23 4.65 10.19
N SER A 112 -24.98 4.51 9.75
CA SER A 112 -24.14 5.56 9.17
C SER A 112 -23.46 5.02 7.92
N PRO A 113 -23.01 5.87 6.97
CA PRO A 113 -22.25 5.40 5.80
C PRO A 113 -20.96 4.64 6.19
N TYR A 114 -20.50 4.80 7.44
CA TYR A 114 -19.44 4.01 8.03
C TYR A 114 -20.03 2.88 8.86
N GLY A 115 -19.66 1.63 8.55
CA GLY A 115 -20.04 0.48 9.36
C GLY A 115 -19.45 0.59 10.76
N SER A 116 -20.29 0.52 11.80
CA SER A 116 -19.83 0.46 13.19
C SER A 116 -19.89 -0.97 13.70
N ILE A 117 -18.79 -1.44 14.29
CA ILE A 117 -18.72 -2.72 14.98
C ILE A 117 -19.50 -2.57 16.30
N GLU A 118 -20.58 -3.33 16.46
CA GLU A 118 -21.30 -3.42 17.73
C GLU A 118 -20.65 -4.46 18.64
N ASN A 119 -20.44 -5.67 18.11
CA ASN A 119 -19.91 -6.81 18.87
C ASN A 119 -18.94 -7.65 18.01
N GLU A 120 -17.95 -8.24 18.68
CA GLU A 120 -17.03 -9.23 18.09
C GLU A 120 -17.04 -10.52 18.92
N PHE A 121 -17.00 -11.67 18.24
CA PHE A 121 -17.02 -13.00 18.84
C PHE A 121 -15.98 -13.88 18.18
N ILE A 122 -15.08 -14.46 18.99
CA ILE A 122 -14.04 -15.38 18.52
C ILE A 122 -14.50 -16.81 18.79
N PHE A 123 -14.29 -17.68 17.81
CA PHE A 123 -14.59 -19.10 17.88
C PHE A 123 -13.35 -19.93 17.60
N ASP A 124 -13.18 -21.03 18.34
CA ASP A 124 -12.03 -21.95 18.21
C ASP A 124 -12.24 -23.02 17.11
N SER A 125 -13.18 -22.79 16.20
CA SER A 125 -13.53 -23.69 15.10
C SER A 125 -14.13 -22.88 13.95
N LYS A 126 -14.16 -23.49 12.77
CA LYS A 126 -14.78 -22.90 11.58
C LYS A 126 -16.26 -22.66 11.78
N ILE A 127 -16.75 -21.50 11.33
CA ILE A 127 -18.18 -21.17 11.27
C ILE A 127 -18.70 -21.61 9.90
N LEU A 128 -19.68 -22.50 9.90
CA LEU A 128 -20.31 -23.03 8.69
C LEU A 128 -21.44 -22.14 8.20
N SER A 129 -22.26 -21.65 9.12
CA SER A 129 -23.35 -20.73 8.81
C SER A 129 -23.77 -19.94 10.05
N VAL A 130 -24.38 -18.80 9.81
CA VAL A 130 -25.02 -17.99 10.85
C VAL A 130 -26.44 -17.69 10.41
N GLN A 131 -27.40 -17.79 11.34
CA GLN A 131 -28.79 -17.46 11.06
C GLN A 131 -29.33 -16.44 12.05
N PRO A 132 -29.87 -15.30 11.59
CA PRO A 132 -30.60 -14.37 12.44
C PRO A 132 -31.99 -14.94 12.79
N ALA A 133 -32.34 -14.86 14.07
CA ALA A 133 -33.63 -15.26 14.63
C ALA A 133 -34.10 -14.23 15.67
N LEU A 134 -34.87 -13.23 15.22
CA LEU A 134 -35.34 -12.11 16.05
C LEU A 134 -34.15 -11.37 16.73
N ASP A 135 -34.02 -11.49 18.05
CA ASP A 135 -32.96 -10.86 18.86
C ASP A 135 -31.75 -11.78 19.10
N LYS A 136 -31.68 -12.92 18.41
CA LYS A 136 -30.64 -13.94 18.57
C LYS A 136 -29.94 -14.22 17.23
N LEU A 137 -28.66 -14.54 17.30
CA LEU A 137 -27.90 -15.16 16.21
C LEU A 137 -27.63 -16.60 16.60
N ILE A 138 -27.91 -17.52 15.68
CA ILE A 138 -27.56 -18.93 15.83
C ILE A 138 -26.34 -19.16 14.97
N VAL A 139 -25.26 -19.60 15.59
CA VAL A 139 -23.96 -19.82 14.97
C VAL A 139 -23.71 -21.32 14.92
N PHE A 140 -23.49 -21.84 13.72
CA PHE A 140 -23.18 -23.23 13.47
C PHE A 140 -21.68 -23.37 13.22
N ASN A 141 -21.00 -24.07 14.10
CA ASN A 141 -19.59 -24.40 13.95
C ASN A 141 -19.43 -25.90 13.69
N ASP A 142 -18.26 -26.31 13.22
CA ASP A 142 -17.92 -27.71 12.92
C ASP A 142 -18.28 -28.70 14.05
N MET A 143 -18.20 -28.25 15.31
CA MET A 143 -18.40 -29.09 16.50
C MET A 143 -19.54 -28.64 17.40
N SER A 144 -20.14 -27.47 17.19
CA SER A 144 -21.14 -26.95 18.14
C SER A 144 -22.15 -26.01 17.52
N ILE A 145 -23.31 -25.89 18.17
CA ILE A 145 -24.35 -24.92 17.83
C ILE A 145 -24.46 -23.96 19.00
N SER A 146 -24.22 -22.68 18.73
CA SER A 146 -24.21 -21.62 19.73
C SER A 146 -25.29 -20.59 19.44
N VAL A 147 -25.84 -19.99 20.49
CA VAL A 147 -26.79 -18.89 20.41
C VAL A 147 -26.20 -17.66 21.08
N ILE A 148 -26.25 -16.55 20.35
CA ILE A 148 -25.77 -15.24 20.79
C ILE A 148 -26.96 -14.30 20.86
N ASN A 149 -27.17 -13.68 22.02
CA ASN A 149 -28.09 -12.54 22.11
C ASN A 149 -27.31 -11.26 21.84
N TYR A 150 -27.32 -10.79 20.59
CA TYR A 150 -26.47 -9.69 20.14
C TYR A 150 -26.95 -8.31 20.59
N ARG A 151 -28.21 -8.17 21.02
CA ARG A 151 -28.80 -6.89 21.48
C ARG A 151 -28.57 -6.58 22.96
N LYS A 152 -28.02 -7.52 23.75
CA LYS A 152 -27.77 -7.33 25.19
C LYS A 152 -26.35 -6.80 25.43
N ARG A 153 -26.18 -5.82 26.34
CA ARG A 153 -24.85 -5.29 26.72
C ARG A 153 -23.86 -6.32 27.29
N LYS A 154 -24.36 -7.38 27.93
CA LYS A 154 -23.54 -8.54 28.33
C LYS A 154 -23.80 -9.65 27.32
N ASN A 155 -22.90 -9.73 26.35
CA ASN A 155 -22.93 -10.79 25.36
C ASN A 155 -22.30 -12.05 25.96
N SER A 156 -23.03 -13.15 25.96
CA SER A 156 -22.52 -14.49 26.30
C SER A 156 -22.86 -15.44 25.16
N ILE A 157 -21.89 -16.22 24.72
CA ILE A 157 -22.09 -17.31 23.76
C ILE A 157 -22.70 -18.47 24.55
N GLU A 158 -23.97 -18.79 24.30
CA GLU A 158 -24.65 -19.93 24.92
C GLU A 158 -24.56 -21.13 23.98
N ARG A 159 -23.74 -22.14 24.33
CA ARG A 159 -23.64 -23.38 23.55
C ARG A 159 -24.86 -24.26 23.84
N ILE A 160 -25.66 -24.53 22.82
CA ILE A 160 -26.88 -25.35 22.93
C ILE A 160 -26.58 -26.82 22.63
N PHE A 161 -25.62 -27.08 21.75
CA PHE A 161 -25.28 -28.43 21.33
C PHE A 161 -23.79 -28.57 21.04
N GLU A 162 -23.24 -29.73 21.37
CA GLU A 162 -21.88 -30.16 21.02
C GLU A 162 -21.97 -31.52 20.33
N SER A 163 -21.46 -31.58 19.11
CA SER A 163 -21.53 -32.77 18.27
C SER A 163 -20.38 -33.72 18.59
N SER A 164 -20.65 -35.02 18.58
CA SER A 164 -19.61 -36.05 18.66
C SER A 164 -18.87 -36.28 17.33
N SER A 165 -19.45 -35.84 16.21
CA SER A 165 -18.92 -35.95 14.85
C SER A 165 -18.93 -34.60 14.13
N LEU A 166 -18.09 -34.43 13.10
CA LEU A 166 -17.99 -33.17 12.37
C LEU A 166 -19.31 -32.85 11.67
N ILE A 167 -19.84 -31.65 11.91
CA ILE A 167 -20.97 -31.12 11.16
C ILE A 167 -20.46 -30.69 9.78
N LYS A 168 -21.01 -31.27 8.71
CA LYS A 168 -20.60 -30.96 7.33
C LYS A 168 -21.36 -29.78 6.76
N LYS A 169 -22.68 -29.76 6.98
CA LYS A 169 -23.58 -28.74 6.45
C LYS A 169 -24.71 -28.47 7.41
N THR A 170 -25.19 -27.24 7.37
CA THR A 170 -26.36 -26.83 8.15
C THR A 170 -27.30 -26.03 7.27
N LYS A 171 -28.59 -26.25 7.46
CA LYS A 171 -29.63 -25.42 6.86
C LYS A 171 -30.62 -25.04 7.94
N THR A 172 -31.00 -23.77 7.96
CA THR A 172 -31.97 -23.27 8.91
C THR A 172 -32.99 -22.39 8.21
N PHE A 173 -34.17 -22.33 8.78
CA PHE A 173 -35.15 -21.32 8.41
C PHE A 173 -35.93 -20.90 9.65
N PHE A 174 -36.37 -19.65 9.66
CA PHE A 174 -37.19 -19.07 10.71
C PHE A 174 -38.64 -18.99 10.23
N ASP A 175 -39.55 -19.58 10.98
CA ASP A 175 -40.99 -19.48 10.75
C ASP A 175 -41.56 -18.28 11.52
N LEU A 176 -42.05 -17.28 10.78
CA LEU A 176 -42.62 -16.06 11.35
C LEU A 176 -43.95 -16.29 12.09
N GLU A 177 -44.75 -17.28 11.68
CA GLU A 177 -46.05 -17.59 12.29
C GLU A 177 -45.85 -18.41 13.57
N LEU A 178 -45.01 -19.44 13.52
CA LEU A 178 -44.68 -20.28 14.67
C LEU A 178 -43.69 -19.60 15.63
N LYS A 179 -42.99 -18.54 15.18
CA LYS A 179 -41.86 -17.90 15.88
C LYS A 179 -40.78 -18.92 16.29
N GLU A 180 -40.58 -19.92 15.44
CA GLU A 180 -39.74 -21.07 15.72
C GLU A 180 -38.64 -21.18 14.66
N VAL A 181 -37.46 -21.63 15.05
CA VAL A 181 -36.35 -21.88 14.13
C VAL A 181 -36.23 -23.38 13.96
N PHE A 182 -36.23 -23.82 12.71
CA PHE A 182 -35.99 -25.19 12.32
C PHE A 182 -34.55 -25.35 11.85
N ILE A 183 -33.91 -26.42 12.30
CA ILE A 183 -32.48 -26.65 12.10
C ILE A 183 -32.29 -28.04 11.48
N PHE A 184 -31.57 -28.08 10.37
CA PHE A 184 -31.11 -29.28 9.69
C PHE A 184 -29.59 -29.34 9.78
N VAL A 185 -29.06 -30.50 10.18
CA VAL A 185 -27.62 -30.72 10.37
C VAL A 185 -27.24 -32.00 9.65
N GLU A 186 -26.24 -31.94 8.78
CA GLU A 186 -25.63 -33.11 8.16
C GLU A 186 -24.35 -33.48 8.93
N THR A 187 -24.27 -34.71 9.38
CA THR A 187 -23.09 -35.30 10.02
C THR A 187 -22.62 -36.51 9.21
N ASP A 188 -21.50 -37.11 9.61
CA ASP A 188 -21.05 -38.40 9.05
C ASP A 188 -22.06 -39.55 9.24
N GLU A 189 -22.96 -39.42 10.22
CA GLU A 189 -23.93 -40.46 10.59
C GLU A 189 -25.29 -40.30 9.88
N GLY A 190 -25.50 -39.17 9.18
CA GLY A 190 -26.70 -38.86 8.43
C GLY A 190 -27.19 -37.42 8.64
N ILE A 191 -28.42 -37.15 8.18
CA ILE A 191 -29.05 -35.84 8.29
C ILE A 191 -29.99 -35.84 9.48
N HIS A 192 -29.94 -34.79 10.29
CA HIS A 192 -30.72 -34.63 11.49
C HIS A 192 -31.56 -33.35 11.43
N PHE A 193 -32.71 -33.36 12.11
CA PHE A 193 -33.62 -32.22 12.21
C PHE A 193 -34.02 -31.95 13.66
N SER A 194 -34.14 -30.67 13.99
CA SER A 194 -34.51 -30.20 15.32
C SER A 194 -35.21 -28.85 15.29
N LYS A 195 -36.05 -28.57 16.31
CA LYS A 195 -36.61 -27.25 16.61
C LYS A 195 -35.73 -26.56 17.65
N LEU A 196 -35.54 -25.24 17.54
CA LEU A 196 -34.70 -24.51 18.49
C LEU A 196 -35.28 -24.50 19.92
N SER A 197 -36.61 -24.38 20.08
CA SER A 197 -37.27 -24.36 21.40
C SER A 197 -37.19 -25.69 22.15
N ASN A 198 -37.06 -26.79 21.42
CA ASN A 198 -36.89 -28.13 21.98
C ASN A 198 -35.80 -28.86 21.18
N PHE A 199 -34.55 -28.50 21.46
CA PHE A 199 -33.41 -28.95 20.67
C PHE A 199 -33.14 -30.44 20.89
N ASP A 200 -33.57 -31.28 19.95
CA ASP A 200 -33.36 -32.73 19.91
C ASP A 200 -33.13 -33.17 18.45
N LEU A 201 -31.93 -33.66 18.14
CA LEU A 201 -31.53 -34.02 16.77
C LEU A 201 -32.10 -35.37 16.35
N LYS A 202 -33.23 -35.33 15.63
CA LYS A 202 -33.88 -36.54 15.10
C LYS A 202 -33.31 -36.93 13.72
N PRO A 203 -32.91 -38.19 13.48
CA PRO A 203 -32.37 -38.60 12.19
C PRO A 203 -33.44 -38.66 11.09
N ILE A 204 -33.08 -38.22 9.89
CA ILE A 204 -33.89 -38.24 8.66
C ILE A 204 -33.27 -39.27 7.72
N LYS A 205 -34.01 -40.34 7.40
CA LYS A 205 -33.50 -41.47 6.60
C LYS A 205 -33.72 -41.34 5.08
N GLN A 206 -34.32 -40.26 4.57
CA GLN A 206 -34.84 -40.17 3.19
C GLN A 206 -34.55 -38.85 2.45
N LEU A 207 -33.65 -37.99 2.95
CA LEU A 207 -33.31 -36.72 2.31
C LEU A 207 -31.78 -36.60 2.18
N GLU A 208 -31.31 -36.01 1.09
CA GLU A 208 -29.96 -35.47 0.94
C GLU A 208 -30.08 -33.93 0.99
N ILE A 209 -29.18 -33.21 1.69
CA ILE A 209 -29.33 -31.75 1.91
C ILE A 209 -29.20 -30.93 0.63
N TYR A 210 -28.59 -31.48 -0.42
CA TYR A 210 -28.20 -30.76 -1.62
C TYR A 210 -29.35 -30.09 -2.39
N ASP A 211 -30.61 -30.49 -2.16
CA ASP A 211 -31.76 -29.92 -2.87
C ASP A 211 -32.84 -29.29 -1.98
N ILE A 212 -32.65 -29.19 -0.66
CA ILE A 212 -33.68 -28.66 0.25
C ILE A 212 -33.95 -27.19 -0.05
N SER A 213 -34.98 -26.86 -0.82
CA SER A 213 -35.50 -25.48 -0.91
C SER A 213 -36.78 -25.39 -0.08
N THR A 214 -36.90 -24.34 0.73
CA THR A 214 -38.07 -24.14 1.59
C THR A 214 -38.95 -23.08 0.98
N MET A 215 -40.16 -23.46 0.58
CA MET A 215 -41.17 -22.50 0.13
C MET A 215 -42.29 -22.41 1.17
N ARG A 216 -42.85 -21.20 1.34
CA ARG A 216 -44.03 -21.01 2.18
C ARG A 216 -45.24 -21.60 1.46
N TYR A 217 -45.87 -22.60 2.06
CA TYR A 217 -47.16 -23.12 1.64
C TYR A 217 -48.17 -22.92 2.77
N ASN A 218 -49.47 -23.00 2.47
CA ASN A 218 -50.54 -22.70 3.42
C ASN A 218 -50.35 -23.47 4.75
N ARG A 219 -50.42 -22.81 5.93
CA ARG A 219 -50.26 -23.39 7.29
C ARG A 219 -49.03 -24.31 7.53
N GLY A 220 -48.09 -24.46 6.59
CA GLY A 220 -46.94 -25.37 6.70
C GLY A 220 -45.86 -25.12 5.64
N HIS A 221 -44.60 -25.39 5.98
CA HIS A 221 -43.46 -25.23 5.06
C HIS A 221 -43.26 -26.47 4.19
N ILE A 222 -43.01 -26.28 2.89
CA ILE A 222 -42.69 -27.37 1.96
C ILE A 222 -41.18 -27.39 1.68
N ILE A 223 -40.54 -28.53 1.89
CA ILE A 223 -39.19 -28.85 1.41
C ILE A 223 -39.32 -29.51 0.05
N PHE A 224 -38.62 -28.97 -0.94
CA PHE A 224 -38.36 -29.69 -2.17
C PHE A 224 -37.04 -30.44 -2.05
N ASN A 225 -37.00 -31.64 -2.60
CA ASN A 225 -35.82 -32.29 -3.15
C ASN A 225 -36.12 -32.39 -4.66
N ASN A 226 -35.12 -32.44 -5.56
CA ASN A 226 -35.33 -32.35 -7.03
C ASN A 226 -36.45 -33.26 -7.57
N ASP A 227 -36.78 -34.35 -6.87
CA ASP A 227 -37.88 -35.27 -7.20
C ASP A 227 -39.04 -35.40 -6.16
N GLN A 228 -38.96 -34.78 -4.98
CA GLN A 228 -39.90 -35.05 -3.86
C GLN A 228 -40.28 -33.81 -3.05
N VAL A 229 -41.49 -33.80 -2.49
CA VAL A 229 -41.98 -32.72 -1.61
C VAL A 229 -42.33 -33.23 -0.23
N PHE A 230 -41.91 -32.50 0.79
CA PHE A 230 -42.15 -32.81 2.19
C PHE A 230 -42.79 -31.62 2.91
N GLU A 231 -43.74 -31.88 3.81
CA GLU A 231 -44.34 -30.88 4.69
C GLU A 231 -43.68 -30.95 6.07
N ILE A 232 -43.33 -29.78 6.63
CA ILE A 232 -42.64 -29.67 7.92
C ILE A 232 -43.64 -29.36 9.04
N GLY A 233 -43.72 -30.25 10.04
CA GLY A 233 -44.43 -30.07 11.30
C GLY A 233 -43.59 -30.48 12.52
N ASP A 234 -44.14 -31.28 13.43
CA ASP A 234 -43.37 -31.97 14.48
C ASP A 234 -42.53 -33.15 13.93
N GLU A 235 -42.96 -33.67 12.79
CA GLU A 235 -42.27 -34.66 11.97
C GLU A 235 -42.26 -34.18 10.51
N ILE A 236 -41.32 -34.70 9.70
CA ILE A 236 -41.24 -34.41 8.26
C ILE A 236 -42.05 -35.48 7.53
N VAL A 237 -43.15 -35.09 6.89
CA VAL A 237 -44.05 -36.00 6.20
C VAL A 237 -43.89 -35.82 4.69
N LYS A 238 -43.66 -36.91 3.97
CA LYS A 238 -43.64 -36.90 2.50
C LYS A 238 -45.04 -36.62 1.97
N VAL A 239 -45.17 -35.63 1.10
CA VAL A 239 -46.43 -35.27 0.45
C VAL A 239 -46.49 -35.98 -0.90
N ASP A 240 -47.55 -36.74 -1.14
CA ASP A 240 -47.78 -37.40 -2.43
C ASP A 240 -48.05 -36.34 -3.53
N THR A 241 -47.13 -36.23 -4.49
CA THR A 241 -47.32 -35.43 -5.69
C THR A 241 -48.19 -36.22 -6.68
N LYS A 242 -49.24 -35.59 -7.23
CA LYS A 242 -50.00 -36.20 -8.33
C LYS A 242 -49.06 -36.38 -9.53
N SER A 243 -49.01 -37.60 -10.04
CA SER A 243 -48.18 -38.03 -11.17
C SER A 243 -48.19 -37.02 -12.33
N ASN A 244 -46.99 -36.68 -12.80
CA ASN A 244 -46.61 -35.66 -13.80
C ASN A 244 -46.32 -34.27 -13.23
N PHE A 245 -45.09 -34.08 -12.73
CA PHE A 245 -44.33 -32.82 -12.61
C PHE A 245 -45.11 -31.52 -12.31
N ASN A 246 -46.17 -31.60 -11.51
CA ASN A 246 -46.93 -30.44 -11.10
C ASN A 246 -46.76 -30.24 -9.60
N LEU A 247 -45.58 -29.75 -9.22
CA LEU A 247 -45.52 -28.66 -8.24
C LEU A 247 -45.63 -27.32 -8.97
N ILE A 248 -46.69 -27.24 -9.76
CA ILE A 248 -47.41 -26.02 -10.00
C ILE A 248 -48.04 -25.69 -8.64
N THR A 249 -47.52 -24.69 -7.94
CA THR A 249 -48.45 -23.91 -7.12
C THR A 249 -49.53 -23.45 -8.09
N ASN A 250 -50.83 -23.44 -7.72
CA ASN A 250 -51.92 -22.92 -8.58
C ASN A 250 -51.71 -21.45 -9.06
N LYS A 251 -50.55 -20.87 -8.78
CA LYS A 251 -50.06 -19.53 -9.00
C LYS A 251 -48.86 -19.43 -9.96
N LEU A 252 -48.17 -20.52 -10.29
CA LEU A 252 -47.14 -20.55 -11.35
C LEU A 252 -47.38 -21.81 -12.19
N SER A 253 -48.21 -21.71 -13.23
CA SER A 253 -48.53 -22.85 -14.08
C SER A 253 -47.29 -23.31 -14.84
N ALA A 254 -46.98 -24.61 -14.84
CA ALA A 254 -45.93 -25.19 -15.68
C ALA A 254 -46.11 -24.81 -17.16
N ASN A 255 -47.36 -24.53 -17.59
CA ASN A 255 -47.66 -24.05 -18.94
C ASN A 255 -46.92 -22.76 -19.35
N SER A 256 -46.42 -21.92 -18.42
CA SER A 256 -45.57 -20.76 -18.76
C SER A 256 -44.09 -21.11 -18.88
N LEU A 257 -43.64 -22.22 -18.30
CA LEU A 257 -42.28 -22.77 -18.40
C LEU A 257 -42.13 -23.74 -19.59
N ILE A 258 -43.24 -24.14 -20.22
CA ILE A 258 -43.31 -25.25 -21.19
C ILE A 258 -42.87 -24.88 -22.63
N SER A 259 -42.23 -23.74 -22.88
CA SER A 259 -41.69 -23.45 -24.24
C SER A 259 -40.26 -22.93 -24.31
N THR A 260 -39.58 -22.78 -23.17
CA THR A 260 -38.22 -22.21 -23.13
C THR A 260 -37.32 -23.10 -22.30
N ILE A 261 -36.17 -23.49 -22.87
CA ILE A 261 -35.13 -24.19 -22.12
C ILE A 261 -34.68 -23.24 -21.00
N VAL A 262 -34.78 -23.69 -19.75
CA VAL A 262 -34.32 -22.94 -18.58
C VAL A 262 -32.86 -23.30 -18.38
N ASP A 263 -31.98 -22.30 -18.50
CA ASP A 263 -30.54 -22.48 -18.38
C ASP A 263 -30.11 -22.43 -16.90
N LYS A 264 -30.71 -21.54 -16.10
CA LYS A 264 -30.44 -21.37 -14.67
C LYS A 264 -31.68 -20.92 -13.90
N PHE A 265 -31.77 -21.34 -12.64
CA PHE A 265 -32.88 -21.04 -11.73
C PHE A 265 -32.34 -20.68 -10.33
N GLU A 266 -32.74 -19.52 -9.80
CA GLU A 266 -32.32 -19.04 -8.47
C GLU A 266 -33.50 -18.44 -7.70
N VAL A 267 -33.60 -18.74 -6.39
CA VAL A 267 -34.66 -18.24 -5.50
C VAL A 267 -34.04 -17.32 -4.47
N ILE A 268 -34.54 -16.08 -4.42
CA ILE A 268 -34.06 -15.03 -3.52
C ILE A 268 -35.27 -14.51 -2.76
N ASN A 269 -35.36 -14.83 -1.46
CA ASN A 269 -36.51 -14.51 -0.62
C ASN A 269 -37.84 -15.00 -1.22
N ASP A 270 -38.71 -14.09 -1.63
CA ASP A 270 -40.03 -14.36 -2.22
C ASP A 270 -40.03 -14.26 -3.76
N HIS A 271 -38.85 -14.15 -4.37
CA HIS A 271 -38.68 -13.94 -5.81
C HIS A 271 -37.93 -15.07 -6.48
N VAL A 272 -38.22 -15.25 -7.76
CA VAL A 272 -37.62 -16.29 -8.60
C VAL A 272 -36.98 -15.65 -9.81
N ILE A 273 -35.69 -15.93 -10.02
CA ILE A 273 -34.93 -15.54 -11.19
C ILE A 273 -34.81 -16.74 -12.12
N ILE A 274 -35.23 -16.56 -13.37
CA ILE A 274 -35.17 -17.57 -14.42
C ILE A 274 -34.32 -17.04 -15.56
N GLU A 275 -33.24 -17.75 -15.86
CA GLU A 275 -32.41 -17.53 -17.04
C GLU A 275 -32.91 -18.45 -18.16
N SER A 276 -33.37 -17.87 -19.27
CA SER A 276 -33.81 -18.62 -20.44
C SER A 276 -33.63 -17.83 -21.72
N ASN A 277 -33.17 -18.49 -22.79
CA ASN A 277 -33.03 -17.90 -24.12
C ASN A 277 -32.24 -16.55 -24.13
N ASN A 278 -31.13 -16.48 -23.40
CA ASN A 278 -30.32 -15.26 -23.25
C ASN A 278 -31.03 -14.08 -22.53
N HIS A 279 -32.09 -14.36 -21.78
CA HIS A 279 -32.80 -13.36 -20.97
C HIS A 279 -32.86 -13.78 -19.50
N ILE A 280 -32.78 -12.78 -18.62
CA ILE A 280 -33.08 -12.93 -17.18
C ILE A 280 -34.48 -12.39 -16.93
N ASN A 281 -35.34 -13.24 -16.35
CA ASN A 281 -36.72 -12.92 -16.00
C ASN A 281 -36.93 -13.03 -14.49
N LEU A 282 -37.39 -11.95 -13.87
CA LEU A 282 -37.75 -11.90 -12.46
C LEU A 282 -39.26 -12.11 -12.29
N PHE A 283 -39.63 -13.00 -11.38
CA PHE A 283 -41.01 -13.23 -10.97
C PHE A 283 -41.16 -13.05 -9.45
N ASN A 284 -42.12 -12.24 -9.02
CA ASN A 284 -42.55 -12.22 -7.62
C ASN A 284 -43.54 -13.37 -7.35
N HIS A 285 -43.23 -14.26 -6.40
CA HIS A 285 -44.08 -15.40 -6.07
C HIS A 285 -45.43 -15.02 -5.42
N GLN A 286 -45.47 -13.89 -4.70
CA GLN A 286 -46.68 -13.39 -4.07
C GLN A 286 -47.64 -12.74 -5.08
N ASN A 287 -47.10 -12.05 -6.09
CA ASN A 287 -47.84 -11.33 -7.12
C ASN A 287 -47.92 -12.16 -8.41
N VAL A 288 -48.93 -13.01 -8.46
CA VAL A 288 -49.17 -13.98 -9.52
C VAL A 288 -49.50 -13.31 -10.84
N SER A 289 -48.53 -13.22 -11.75
CA SER A 289 -48.76 -12.77 -13.12
C SER A 289 -47.93 -13.56 -14.13
N PHE A 290 -48.44 -13.70 -15.35
CA PHE A 290 -47.76 -14.38 -16.46
C PHE A 290 -46.66 -13.55 -17.12
N VAL A 291 -46.52 -12.29 -16.71
CA VAL A 291 -45.52 -11.36 -17.22
C VAL A 291 -44.44 -11.22 -16.15
N PRO A 292 -43.14 -11.36 -16.50
CA PRO A 292 -42.08 -11.11 -15.53
C PRO A 292 -42.15 -9.67 -15.04
N ASN A 293 -41.90 -9.46 -13.75
CA ASN A 293 -41.82 -8.12 -13.15
C ASN A 293 -40.72 -7.28 -13.84
N VAL A 294 -39.60 -7.93 -14.13
CA VAL A 294 -38.44 -7.37 -14.81
C VAL A 294 -37.91 -8.40 -15.80
N ALA A 295 -37.61 -7.99 -17.03
CA ALA A 295 -36.97 -8.82 -18.04
C ALA A 295 -35.93 -8.01 -18.81
N PHE A 296 -34.73 -8.57 -18.98
CA PHE A 296 -33.65 -7.96 -19.76
C PHE A 296 -32.77 -9.04 -20.41
N GLU A 297 -32.02 -8.66 -21.44
CA GLU A 297 -31.04 -9.54 -22.11
C GLU A 297 -29.77 -9.66 -21.27
N ILE A 298 -29.20 -10.86 -21.22
CA ILE A 298 -27.96 -11.12 -20.48
C ILE A 298 -26.80 -10.36 -21.15
N PRO A 299 -26.13 -9.45 -20.43
CA PRO A 299 -24.94 -8.78 -20.94
C PRO A 299 -23.86 -9.80 -21.30
N ARG A 300 -23.11 -9.56 -22.39
CA ARG A 300 -22.07 -10.49 -22.86
C ARG A 300 -20.98 -10.69 -21.81
N GLU A 301 -20.73 -9.68 -21.00
CA GLU A 301 -19.77 -9.65 -19.90
C GLU A 301 -20.07 -10.71 -18.84
N PHE A 302 -21.31 -11.19 -18.73
CA PHE A 302 -21.67 -12.21 -17.74
C PHE A 302 -21.13 -13.59 -18.11
N LEU A 303 -20.85 -13.85 -19.39
CA LEU A 303 -20.30 -15.13 -19.84
C LEU A 303 -18.89 -15.39 -19.30
N ASP A 304 -18.14 -14.33 -19.00
CA ASP A 304 -16.79 -14.38 -18.44
C ASP A 304 -16.77 -14.12 -16.91
N SER A 305 -17.95 -14.15 -16.27
CA SER A 305 -18.06 -13.87 -14.84
C SER A 305 -17.71 -15.09 -13.98
N VAL A 306 -16.82 -14.87 -13.01
CA VAL A 306 -16.43 -15.87 -11.99
C VAL A 306 -17.37 -15.80 -10.79
N TYR A 307 -17.93 -14.62 -10.50
CA TYR A 307 -18.90 -14.40 -9.43
C TYR A 307 -20.04 -13.51 -9.92
N LEU A 308 -21.27 -13.94 -9.63
CA LEU A 308 -22.52 -13.20 -9.88
C LEU A 308 -23.36 -13.21 -8.62
N SER A 309 -23.85 -12.05 -8.22
CA SER A 309 -24.85 -11.93 -7.16
C SER A 309 -25.98 -11.02 -7.58
N TYR A 310 -27.20 -11.39 -7.18
CA TYR A 310 -28.43 -10.70 -7.54
C TYR A 310 -29.07 -10.08 -6.29
N PHE A 311 -29.54 -8.86 -6.42
CA PHE A 311 -30.31 -8.15 -5.40
C PHE A 311 -31.57 -7.59 -6.02
N ILE A 312 -32.66 -7.60 -5.27
CA ILE A 312 -33.99 -7.23 -5.77
C ILE A 312 -34.46 -6.03 -4.97
N SER A 313 -34.95 -5.00 -5.66
CA SER A 313 -35.49 -3.82 -5.02
C SER A 313 -36.76 -4.16 -4.24
N SER A 314 -37.01 -3.46 -3.13
CA SER A 314 -38.15 -3.72 -2.25
C SER A 314 -39.52 -3.46 -2.89
N ASP A 315 -39.55 -2.73 -4.00
CA ASP A 315 -40.72 -2.42 -4.81
C ASP A 315 -40.84 -3.29 -6.08
N ASP A 316 -39.98 -4.30 -6.23
CA ASP A 316 -39.91 -5.25 -7.35
C ASP A 316 -39.67 -4.62 -8.74
N SER A 317 -39.23 -3.37 -8.79
CA SER A 317 -39.13 -2.61 -10.03
C SER A 317 -37.77 -2.78 -10.72
N HIS A 318 -36.72 -3.16 -9.98
CA HIS A 318 -35.38 -3.34 -10.54
C HIS A 318 -34.64 -4.53 -9.92
N VAL A 319 -33.76 -5.14 -10.73
CA VAL A 319 -32.78 -6.16 -10.33
C VAL A 319 -31.39 -5.55 -10.42
N ASN A 320 -30.70 -5.55 -9.30
CA ASN A 320 -29.31 -5.13 -9.20
C ASN A 320 -28.40 -6.35 -9.26
N ILE A 321 -27.28 -6.25 -9.96
CA ILE A 321 -26.38 -7.39 -10.20
C ILE A 321 -24.95 -6.93 -9.98
N LEU A 322 -24.22 -7.65 -9.14
CA LEU A 322 -22.77 -7.52 -9.05
C LEU A 322 -22.13 -8.67 -9.84
N SER A 323 -21.26 -8.31 -10.78
CA SER A 323 -20.51 -9.25 -11.62
C SER A 323 -19.01 -9.04 -11.40
N VAL A 324 -18.27 -10.14 -11.31
CA VAL A 324 -16.80 -10.15 -11.25
C VAL A 324 -16.29 -10.95 -12.42
N SER A 325 -15.54 -10.32 -13.32
CA SER A 325 -14.93 -10.98 -14.49
C SER A 325 -13.71 -11.83 -14.09
N SER A 326 -13.30 -12.75 -14.97
CA SER A 326 -12.01 -13.46 -14.85
C SER A 326 -10.78 -12.54 -14.88
N SER A 327 -10.94 -11.31 -15.38
CA SER A 327 -9.89 -10.28 -15.41
C SER A 327 -9.90 -9.34 -14.18
N ASP A 328 -10.53 -9.74 -13.07
CA ASP A 328 -10.67 -8.97 -11.81
C ASP A 328 -11.39 -7.62 -11.93
N VAL A 329 -12.16 -7.41 -12.98
CA VAL A 329 -13.05 -6.25 -13.10
C VAL A 329 -14.36 -6.52 -12.37
N VAL A 330 -14.72 -5.65 -11.43
CA VAL A 330 -15.98 -5.67 -10.69
C VAL A 330 -16.94 -4.67 -11.31
N SER A 331 -18.12 -5.13 -11.72
CA SER A 331 -19.11 -4.32 -12.42
C SER A 331 -20.49 -4.46 -11.78
N TYR A 332 -21.20 -3.34 -11.65
CA TYR A 332 -22.53 -3.29 -11.06
C TYR A 332 -23.57 -2.85 -12.10
N TYR A 333 -24.63 -3.64 -12.22
CA TYR A 333 -25.68 -3.48 -13.22
C TYR A 333 -27.03 -3.26 -12.55
N VAL A 334 -27.90 -2.50 -13.21
CA VAL A 334 -29.31 -2.32 -12.83
C VAL A 334 -30.16 -2.66 -14.05
N ASN A 335 -31.01 -3.69 -13.95
CA ASN A 335 -31.82 -4.20 -15.06
C ASN A 335 -31.00 -4.53 -16.33
N GLY A 336 -29.80 -5.06 -16.13
CA GLY A 336 -28.86 -5.37 -17.22
C GLY A 336 -28.06 -4.18 -17.76
N LEU A 337 -28.32 -2.95 -17.29
CA LEU A 337 -27.55 -1.77 -17.70
C LEU A 337 -26.38 -1.52 -16.75
N LEU A 338 -25.17 -1.37 -17.29
CA LEU A 338 -23.97 -1.08 -16.51
C LEU A 338 -24.09 0.30 -15.85
N LYS A 339 -23.96 0.34 -14.53
CA LYS A 339 -24.01 1.57 -13.74
C LYS A 339 -22.60 2.09 -13.44
N TRP A 340 -21.72 1.21 -12.97
CA TRP A 340 -20.31 1.50 -12.75
C TRP A 340 -19.49 0.22 -12.84
N SER A 341 -18.20 0.39 -13.12
CA SER A 341 -17.20 -0.67 -13.20
C SER A 341 -15.89 -0.22 -12.57
N SER A 342 -15.19 -1.13 -11.92
CA SER A 342 -13.96 -0.87 -11.19
C SER A 342 -12.98 -2.03 -11.35
N ASP A 343 -11.76 -1.74 -11.79
CA ASP A 343 -10.71 -2.75 -11.97
C ASP A 343 -10.01 -3.02 -10.63
N GLN A 344 -10.03 -4.27 -10.16
CA GLN A 344 -9.40 -4.71 -8.91
C GLN A 344 -8.09 -5.48 -9.13
N SER A 345 -7.56 -5.54 -10.36
CA SER A 345 -6.34 -6.28 -10.68
C SER A 345 -5.10 -5.74 -9.95
N PHE A 346 -5.10 -4.45 -9.58
CA PHE A 346 -4.00 -3.80 -8.84
C PHE A 346 -4.08 -3.99 -7.32
N THR A 347 -4.94 -4.90 -6.86
CA THR A 347 -4.96 -5.38 -5.47
C THR A 347 -3.70 -6.20 -5.16
N ASP A 348 -3.17 -6.93 -6.14
CA ASP A 348 -1.96 -7.75 -6.04
C ASP A 348 -0.92 -7.26 -7.05
N ILE A 349 0.06 -6.50 -6.57
CA ILE A 349 1.09 -5.86 -7.39
C ILE A 349 2.39 -6.68 -7.35
N VAL A 350 2.99 -6.91 -8.51
CA VAL A 350 4.24 -7.66 -8.68
C VAL A 350 5.43 -6.71 -8.70
N ASP A 351 5.43 -5.77 -9.64
CA ASP A 351 6.54 -4.84 -9.81
C ASP A 351 6.16 -3.44 -10.24
N ILE A 352 7.09 -2.50 -10.06
CA ILE A 352 6.88 -1.09 -10.29
C ILE A 352 8.11 -0.40 -10.87
N VAL A 353 7.83 0.59 -11.72
CA VAL A 353 8.84 1.51 -12.26
C VAL A 353 8.31 2.93 -12.20
N ILE A 354 9.22 3.88 -12.05
CA ILE A 354 8.89 5.30 -12.00
C ILE A 354 9.41 5.93 -13.26
N LEU A 355 8.51 6.52 -14.01
CA LEU A 355 8.84 7.33 -15.17
C LEU A 355 8.88 8.78 -14.77
N GLU A 356 9.98 9.43 -15.12
CA GLU A 356 10.02 10.87 -15.17
C GLU A 356 9.26 11.27 -16.45
N ASN A 357 8.28 12.18 -16.35
CA ASN A 357 7.74 12.73 -17.58
C ASN A 357 8.90 13.42 -18.30
N GLU A 358 8.97 13.22 -19.62
CA GLU A 358 9.85 14.01 -20.46
C GLU A 358 9.76 15.45 -19.98
N HIS A 359 10.92 16.04 -19.68
CA HIS A 359 10.99 17.47 -19.69
C HIS A 359 10.43 17.85 -21.05
N THR A 360 9.18 18.36 -21.10
CA THR A 360 8.95 19.42 -22.05
C THR A 360 10.03 20.38 -21.59
N GLU A 361 11.12 20.42 -22.34
CA GLU A 361 11.97 21.57 -22.37
C GLU A 361 10.96 22.69 -22.56
N LEU A 362 10.53 23.27 -21.45
CA LEU A 362 9.77 24.49 -21.38
C LEU A 362 10.81 25.51 -21.84
N SER A 363 11.04 25.42 -23.13
CA SER A 363 11.81 26.27 -23.95
C SER A 363 13.28 26.44 -23.50
N ILE A 364 14.06 25.36 -23.35
CA ILE A 364 15.48 25.52 -23.76
C ILE A 364 15.49 25.88 -25.24
N SER A 365 14.56 25.42 -26.08
CA SER A 365 14.36 26.01 -27.41
C SER A 365 14.01 27.51 -27.43
N SER A 366 13.51 28.11 -26.33
CA SER A 366 13.52 29.58 -26.21
C SER A 366 14.87 30.06 -25.67
N TRP A 367 15.45 29.54 -24.59
CA TRP A 367 16.68 30.08 -24.01
C TRP A 367 17.99 29.76 -24.78
N SER A 368 18.08 28.65 -25.50
CA SER A 368 19.14 28.32 -26.47
C SER A 368 19.00 29.12 -27.76
N SER A 369 17.79 29.60 -28.08
CA SER A 369 17.64 30.71 -29.03
C SER A 369 18.07 32.07 -28.44
N PHE A 370 18.30 32.16 -27.13
CA PHE A 370 18.79 33.37 -26.43
C PHE A 370 20.30 33.35 -26.19
N LEU A 371 20.93 32.18 -26.10
CA LEU A 371 22.39 32.02 -26.09
C LEU A 371 22.83 31.54 -27.46
N PRO A 372 23.31 32.43 -28.34
CA PRO A 372 23.79 32.02 -29.64
C PRO A 372 24.97 31.07 -29.46
N GLU A 373 24.83 29.85 -29.97
CA GLU A 373 25.95 28.97 -30.22
C GLU A 373 26.99 29.74 -31.04
N LYS A 374 28.09 30.12 -30.38
CA LYS A 374 29.33 30.60 -30.97
C LYS A 374 29.17 31.52 -32.20
N ILE A 375 28.70 32.75 -32.03
CA ILE A 375 28.94 33.82 -33.02
C ILE A 375 29.18 35.16 -32.32
N GLU A 376 30.27 35.84 -32.70
CA GLU A 376 30.61 37.21 -32.33
C GLU A 376 29.38 38.14 -32.43
N LEU A 377 28.90 38.64 -31.28
CA LEU A 377 27.71 39.49 -31.23
C LEU A 377 28.03 40.87 -30.69
N SER A 378 27.74 41.88 -31.51
CA SER A 378 27.77 43.29 -31.12
C SER A 378 26.81 43.55 -29.94
N PRO A 379 27.20 44.34 -28.92
CA PRO A 379 26.41 44.60 -27.71
C PRO A 379 24.98 45.09 -27.99
N MET A 380 24.78 45.74 -29.14
CA MET A 380 23.50 46.30 -29.56
C MET A 380 22.42 45.24 -29.82
N LYS A 381 22.79 44.05 -30.36
CA LYS A 381 21.83 42.96 -30.59
C LYS A 381 21.36 42.31 -29.27
N LEU A 382 22.26 42.22 -28.30
CA LEU A 382 21.97 41.71 -26.96
C LEU A 382 21.01 42.65 -26.23
N ILE A 383 21.23 43.97 -26.33
CA ILE A 383 20.32 45.00 -25.80
C ILE A 383 18.95 44.94 -26.48
N THR A 384 18.88 44.81 -27.82
CA THR A 384 17.58 44.73 -28.51
C THR A 384 16.81 43.46 -28.17
N SER A 385 17.51 42.33 -27.96
CA SER A 385 16.89 41.09 -27.48
C SER A 385 16.34 41.28 -26.06
N MET A 386 17.14 41.84 -25.14
CA MET A 386 16.69 42.13 -23.78
C MET A 386 15.48 43.05 -23.74
N ILE A 387 15.44 44.14 -24.53
CA ILE A 387 14.30 45.08 -24.56
C ILE A 387 13.04 44.41 -25.14
N LYS A 388 13.18 43.67 -26.24
CA LYS A 388 12.06 42.95 -26.87
C LYS A 388 11.47 41.91 -25.92
N ASN A 389 12.32 41.25 -25.13
CA ASN A 389 11.91 40.25 -24.15
C ASN A 389 11.30 40.88 -22.89
N LEU A 390 11.81 42.04 -22.43
CA LEU A 390 11.20 42.82 -21.35
C LEU A 390 9.76 43.24 -21.69
N TYR A 391 9.53 43.67 -22.92
CA TYR A 391 8.19 44.00 -23.41
C TYR A 391 7.26 42.77 -23.43
N LYS A 392 7.79 41.60 -23.82
CA LYS A 392 7.04 40.34 -23.88
C LYS A 392 6.66 39.82 -22.48
N ILE A 393 7.59 39.85 -21.53
CA ILE A 393 7.40 39.41 -20.13
C ILE A 393 6.40 40.32 -19.39
N VAL A 394 6.48 41.64 -19.59
CA VAL A 394 5.63 42.61 -18.88
C VAL A 394 4.17 42.59 -19.38
N ILE A 395 3.91 42.16 -20.62
CA ILE A 395 2.57 42.26 -21.23
C ILE A 395 1.89 40.90 -21.39
N ASN A 396 2.61 39.81 -21.72
CA ASN A 396 2.00 38.51 -22.01
C ASN A 396 2.00 37.51 -20.84
N ASP A 397 3.06 37.45 -20.02
CA ASP A 397 3.21 36.37 -19.03
C ASP A 397 2.39 36.58 -17.74
N LEU A 398 1.87 37.78 -17.50
CA LEU A 398 1.02 38.08 -16.34
C LEU A 398 -0.37 37.40 -16.40
N LYS A 399 -0.78 36.82 -17.54
CA LYS A 399 -2.13 36.27 -17.72
C LYS A 399 -2.25 34.76 -17.86
N THR A 400 -1.18 33.98 -18.09
CA THR A 400 -1.37 32.60 -18.62
C THR A 400 -0.61 31.44 -17.98
N HIS A 401 0.34 31.59 -17.06
CA HIS A 401 1.26 30.48 -16.71
C HIS A 401 1.47 30.22 -15.20
N ILE A 402 0.41 30.17 -14.38
CA ILE A 402 0.64 30.15 -12.91
C ILE A 402 0.70 28.74 -12.28
N ASN A 403 0.09 27.68 -12.84
CA ASN A 403 0.01 26.40 -12.11
C ASN A 403 0.71 25.17 -12.75
N ASN A 404 0.55 24.87 -14.05
CA ASN A 404 1.00 23.57 -14.58
C ASN A 404 2.51 23.48 -14.86
N ASP A 405 3.15 24.57 -15.32
CA ASP A 405 4.57 24.56 -15.73
C ASP A 405 5.54 24.46 -14.54
N ASN A 406 5.13 24.93 -13.36
CA ASN A 406 5.98 24.98 -12.17
C ASN A 406 6.23 23.58 -11.59
N ASP A 407 5.21 22.73 -11.52
CA ASP A 407 5.34 21.38 -10.97
C ASP A 407 6.21 20.49 -11.87
N GLN A 408 6.18 20.72 -13.20
CA GLN A 408 7.08 20.05 -14.13
C GLN A 408 8.52 20.53 -13.98
N LEU A 409 8.75 21.84 -13.82
CA LEU A 409 10.08 22.40 -13.54
C LEU A 409 10.70 21.79 -12.27
N PHE A 410 9.88 21.63 -11.22
CA PHE A 410 10.30 21.06 -9.95
C PHE A 410 10.41 19.52 -9.95
N GLY A 411 10.17 18.86 -11.09
CA GLY A 411 10.25 17.40 -11.20
C GLY A 411 9.19 16.67 -10.34
N MET A 412 8.05 17.31 -10.13
CA MET A 412 6.92 16.76 -9.36
C MET A 412 6.03 15.89 -10.26
N CYS A 413 5.99 16.18 -11.56
CA CYS A 413 5.23 15.41 -12.55
C CYS A 413 5.95 14.10 -12.91
N LYS A 414 5.77 13.07 -12.06
CA LYS A 414 6.25 11.70 -12.30
C LYS A 414 5.07 10.74 -12.48
N LYS A 415 5.27 9.69 -13.28
CA LYS A 415 4.30 8.60 -13.47
C LYS A 415 4.80 7.34 -12.78
N LEU A 416 3.91 6.66 -12.08
CA LEU A 416 4.13 5.37 -11.45
C LEU A 416 3.52 4.29 -12.35
N VAL A 417 4.37 3.43 -12.92
CA VAL A 417 3.96 2.28 -13.73
C VAL A 417 3.92 1.06 -12.82
N VAL A 418 2.80 0.36 -12.82
CA VAL A 418 2.49 -0.74 -11.90
C VAL A 418 2.13 -1.97 -12.70
N LEU A 419 2.77 -3.10 -12.39
CA LEU A 419 2.48 -4.42 -12.93
C LEU A 419 1.62 -5.22 -11.93
N SER A 420 0.43 -5.61 -12.35
CA SER A 420 -0.45 -6.53 -11.63
C SER A 420 -0.04 -7.98 -11.87
N LYS A 421 -0.36 -8.85 -10.89
CA LYS A 421 -0.22 -10.31 -11.00
C LYS A 421 -0.98 -10.92 -12.19
N ASN A 422 -2.05 -10.27 -12.66
CA ASN A 422 -2.82 -10.70 -13.84
C ASN A 422 -2.27 -10.14 -15.15
N ASN A 423 -0.97 -9.80 -15.21
CA ASN A 423 -0.31 -9.25 -16.41
C ASN A 423 -0.99 -7.98 -16.94
N LYS A 424 -1.53 -7.13 -16.06
CA LYS A 424 -2.01 -5.79 -16.42
C LYS A 424 -1.00 -4.71 -16.02
N ILE A 425 -0.91 -3.67 -16.83
CA ILE A 425 -0.12 -2.48 -16.55
C ILE A 425 -1.07 -1.32 -16.25
N GLY A 426 -0.83 -0.66 -15.12
CA GLY A 426 -1.52 0.54 -14.70
C GLY A 426 -0.54 1.70 -14.56
N VAL A 427 -0.88 2.85 -15.12
CA VAL A 427 -0.03 4.05 -15.08
C VAL A 427 -0.72 5.12 -14.26
N TYR A 428 -0.11 5.54 -13.16
CA TYR A 428 -0.67 6.51 -12.22
C TYR A 428 0.15 7.79 -12.20
N ASN A 429 -0.51 8.95 -12.15
CA ASN A 429 0.18 10.20 -11.86
C ASN A 429 0.55 10.27 -10.38
N MET A 430 1.82 10.54 -10.07
CA MET A 430 2.25 10.69 -8.68
C MET A 430 1.80 12.01 -8.06
N ASN A 431 1.82 13.11 -8.83
CA ASN A 431 1.32 14.40 -8.37
C ASN A 431 -0.20 14.46 -8.47
N LYS A 432 -0.85 14.78 -7.35
CA LYS A 432 -2.30 14.94 -7.30
C LYS A 432 -2.70 16.26 -7.97
N HIS A 433 -3.50 16.18 -9.02
CA HIS A 433 -4.13 17.35 -9.63
C HIS A 433 -5.62 17.40 -9.27
N GLU A 434 -6.14 18.57 -8.89
CA GLU A 434 -7.55 18.75 -8.49
C GLU A 434 -8.56 18.40 -9.61
N SER A 435 -8.12 18.44 -10.88
CA SER A 435 -8.95 18.11 -12.04
C SER A 435 -9.13 16.61 -12.28
N TYR A 436 -8.31 15.74 -11.67
CA TYR A 436 -8.37 14.30 -11.90
C TYR A 436 -9.24 13.62 -10.83
N LYS A 437 -10.34 12.97 -11.26
CA LYS A 437 -11.19 12.14 -10.38
C LYS A 437 -10.44 10.91 -9.87
N ASN A 438 -9.56 10.33 -10.70
CA ASN A 438 -8.67 9.22 -10.37
C ASN A 438 -7.26 9.54 -10.89
N GLN A 439 -6.22 9.11 -10.18
CA GLN A 439 -4.82 9.30 -10.62
C GLN A 439 -4.38 8.26 -11.66
N LEU A 440 -5.17 7.20 -11.86
CA LEU A 440 -4.98 6.25 -12.96
C LEU A 440 -5.18 6.95 -14.31
N VAL A 441 -4.13 6.97 -15.12
CA VAL A 441 -4.08 7.58 -16.45
C VAL A 441 -4.44 6.56 -17.53
N GLU A 442 -3.75 5.42 -17.51
CA GLU A 442 -3.84 4.38 -18.52
C GLU A 442 -3.83 3.00 -17.85
N ILE A 443 -4.59 2.08 -18.45
CA ILE A 443 -4.63 0.67 -18.06
C ILE A 443 -4.70 -0.17 -19.34
N PHE A 444 -3.86 -1.19 -19.42
CA PHE A 444 -3.89 -2.16 -20.51
C PHE A 444 -3.37 -3.54 -20.06
N SER A 445 -3.79 -4.58 -20.78
CA SER A 445 -3.38 -5.96 -20.50
C SER A 445 -2.27 -6.39 -21.44
N ILE A 446 -1.25 -7.04 -20.89
CA ILE A 446 -0.22 -7.71 -21.69
C ILE A 446 -0.82 -9.00 -22.29
N PRO A 447 -0.48 -9.36 -23.54
CA PRO A 447 -0.91 -10.62 -24.14
C PRO A 447 -0.67 -11.84 -23.23
N SER A 448 -1.66 -12.71 -23.10
CA SER A 448 -1.65 -13.84 -22.14
C SER A 448 -0.54 -14.88 -22.36
N ASN A 449 0.09 -14.87 -23.53
CA ASN A 449 1.25 -15.70 -23.85
C ASN A 449 2.57 -15.16 -23.26
N ILE A 450 2.59 -13.95 -22.72
CA ILE A 450 3.78 -13.32 -22.16
C ILE A 450 3.53 -13.07 -20.67
N LYS A 451 4.40 -13.59 -19.80
CA LYS A 451 4.34 -13.34 -18.36
C LYS A 451 5.54 -12.51 -17.93
N ILE A 452 5.28 -11.26 -17.56
CA ILE A 452 6.33 -10.35 -17.10
C ILE A 452 6.49 -10.53 -15.59
N GLU A 453 7.72 -10.71 -15.13
CA GLU A 453 8.02 -10.88 -13.70
C GLU A 453 8.59 -9.61 -13.07
N LYS A 454 9.32 -8.81 -13.86
CA LYS A 454 9.98 -7.59 -13.38
C LYS A 454 9.93 -6.48 -14.42
N LEU A 455 9.93 -5.25 -13.92
CA LEU A 455 10.01 -4.04 -14.71
C LEU A 455 11.35 -3.34 -14.46
N HIS A 456 11.95 -2.85 -15.54
CA HIS A 456 13.19 -2.06 -15.52
C HIS A 456 13.00 -0.77 -16.31
N LEU A 457 13.66 0.29 -15.85
CA LEU A 457 13.75 1.55 -16.57
C LEU A 457 15.14 1.69 -17.19
N VAL A 458 15.20 1.92 -18.49
CA VAL A 458 16.45 1.97 -19.28
C VAL A 458 16.27 3.06 -20.34
N ASN A 459 17.09 4.12 -20.30
CA ASN A 459 16.93 5.33 -21.15
C ASN A 459 15.50 5.90 -21.22
N ASP A 460 14.81 6.01 -20.06
CA ASP A 460 13.41 6.44 -19.95
C ASP A 460 12.36 5.52 -20.62
N GLU A 461 12.79 4.35 -21.11
CA GLU A 461 11.90 3.32 -21.64
C GLU A 461 11.63 2.23 -20.60
N VAL A 462 10.38 1.74 -20.54
CA VAL A 462 9.98 0.67 -19.63
C VAL A 462 10.17 -0.68 -20.31
N LEU A 463 10.94 -1.54 -19.67
CA LEU A 463 11.23 -2.90 -20.14
C LEU A 463 10.67 -3.90 -19.14
N GLY A 464 9.94 -4.89 -19.65
CA GLY A 464 9.51 -6.06 -18.91
C GLY A 464 10.44 -7.24 -19.15
N VAL A 465 10.85 -7.90 -18.07
CA VAL A 465 11.62 -9.15 -18.12
C VAL A 465 10.66 -10.32 -17.92
N SER A 466 10.72 -11.28 -18.85
CA SER A 466 10.02 -12.56 -18.81
C SER A 466 11.03 -13.69 -18.95
N ASP A 467 10.63 -14.92 -18.60
CA ASP A 467 11.42 -16.13 -18.86
C ASP A 467 11.74 -16.30 -20.35
N ASP A 468 10.82 -15.88 -21.22
CA ASP A 468 10.93 -16.00 -22.68
C ASP A 468 11.78 -14.88 -23.33
N GLY A 469 12.18 -13.86 -22.57
CA GLY A 469 13.00 -12.76 -23.06
C GLY A 469 12.61 -11.38 -22.52
N LEU A 470 13.11 -10.35 -23.20
CA LEU A 470 12.91 -8.94 -22.85
C LEU A 470 11.84 -8.32 -23.74
N PHE A 471 10.94 -7.55 -23.14
CA PHE A 471 9.85 -6.87 -23.83
C PHE A 471 9.87 -5.38 -23.54
N LYS A 472 9.75 -4.55 -24.57
CA LYS A 472 9.51 -3.12 -24.46
C LYS A 472 8.03 -2.85 -24.29
N ILE A 473 7.72 -2.06 -23.27
CA ILE A 473 6.35 -1.65 -22.94
C ILE A 473 6.18 -0.20 -23.39
N ASP A 474 5.39 0.01 -24.44
CA ASP A 474 4.99 1.34 -24.88
C ASP A 474 3.73 1.75 -24.13
N ILE A 475 3.86 2.78 -23.30
CA ILE A 475 2.77 3.29 -22.48
C ILE A 475 1.79 4.11 -23.31
N ALA A 476 2.28 4.90 -24.27
CA ALA A 476 1.43 5.77 -25.07
C ALA A 476 0.54 4.96 -26.01
N GLU A 477 1.05 3.85 -26.54
CA GLU A 477 0.26 2.93 -27.38
C GLU A 477 -0.45 1.84 -26.56
N GLY A 478 -0.03 1.59 -25.32
CA GLY A 478 -0.52 0.48 -24.50
C GLY A 478 -0.15 -0.88 -25.08
N THR A 479 1.01 -0.99 -25.74
CA THR A 479 1.47 -2.20 -26.43
C THR A 479 2.74 -2.77 -25.80
N CYS A 480 2.94 -4.07 -26.00
CA CYS A 480 4.12 -4.80 -25.55
C CYS A 480 4.77 -5.47 -26.75
N SER A 481 6.05 -5.17 -27.00
CA SER A 481 6.82 -5.67 -28.15
C SER A 481 8.12 -6.30 -27.67
N ALA A 482 8.59 -7.37 -28.34
CA ALA A 482 9.88 -7.97 -28.00
C ALA A 482 11.02 -7.00 -28.36
N VAL A 483 12.02 -6.88 -27.48
CA VAL A 483 13.18 -6.02 -27.72
C VAL A 483 14.02 -6.58 -28.86
N THR A 484 14.51 -5.71 -29.74
CA THR A 484 15.31 -6.08 -30.91
C THR A 484 16.78 -5.68 -30.73
N GLU A 485 17.70 -6.30 -31.48
CA GLU A 485 19.14 -5.98 -31.41
C GLU A 485 19.49 -4.51 -31.70
N LYS A 486 18.55 -3.72 -32.24
CA LYS A 486 18.77 -2.30 -32.57
C LYS A 486 18.65 -1.34 -31.39
N ASP A 487 18.15 -1.81 -30.24
CA ASP A 487 17.76 -0.93 -29.14
C ASP A 487 18.94 -0.54 -28.21
N ASN A 488 20.18 -0.93 -28.55
CA ASN A 488 21.41 -0.75 -27.73
C ASN A 488 21.34 -1.30 -26.30
N ILE A 489 20.26 -1.98 -25.93
CA ILE A 489 20.06 -2.60 -24.62
C ILE A 489 20.84 -3.92 -24.56
N THR A 490 21.62 -4.10 -23.49
CA THR A 490 22.41 -5.31 -23.27
C THR A 490 21.92 -6.05 -22.04
N THR A 491 21.73 -7.37 -22.14
CA THR A 491 21.28 -8.20 -21.03
C THR A 491 22.38 -9.16 -20.59
N ILE A 492 22.56 -9.30 -19.27
CA ILE A 492 23.58 -10.16 -18.68
C ILE A 492 22.89 -11.11 -17.71
N ALA A 493 23.00 -12.42 -17.97
CA ALA A 493 22.48 -13.44 -17.07
C ALA A 493 23.45 -13.67 -15.89
N LEU A 494 22.91 -13.71 -14.68
CA LEU A 494 23.62 -13.97 -13.43
C LEU A 494 22.89 -15.07 -12.67
N GLY A 495 23.33 -16.31 -12.85
CA GLY A 495 22.57 -17.47 -12.41
C GLY A 495 21.21 -17.50 -13.09
N SER A 496 20.13 -17.44 -12.31
CA SER A 496 18.74 -17.36 -12.78
C SER A 496 18.23 -15.93 -13.04
N LYS A 497 18.98 -14.87 -12.68
CA LYS A 497 18.50 -13.48 -12.82
C LYS A 497 19.13 -12.79 -14.03
N LEU A 498 18.31 -12.10 -14.82
CA LEU A 498 18.76 -11.21 -15.89
C LEU A 498 19.00 -9.79 -15.36
N ILE A 499 20.14 -9.18 -15.72
CA ILE A 499 20.40 -7.76 -15.56
C ILE A 499 20.29 -7.09 -16.92
N VAL A 500 19.59 -5.96 -16.97
CA VAL A 500 19.48 -5.12 -18.16
C VAL A 500 20.39 -3.89 -17.99
N LEU A 501 21.16 -3.55 -19.02
CA LEU A 501 22.14 -2.45 -19.04
C LEU A 501 22.01 -1.64 -20.33
N ASP A 502 22.23 -0.33 -20.22
CA ASP A 502 22.28 0.60 -21.38
C ASP A 502 23.47 0.35 -22.31
N SER A 503 24.61 -0.08 -21.75
CA SER A 503 25.83 -0.34 -22.52
C SER A 503 26.72 -1.32 -21.76
N LEU A 504 27.61 -2.00 -22.49
CA LEU A 504 28.59 -2.93 -21.93
C LEU A 504 29.77 -2.17 -21.31
N PRO A 505 29.91 -2.14 -19.98
CA PRO A 505 31.14 -1.67 -19.35
C PRO A 505 32.29 -2.66 -19.61
N GLU A 506 33.54 -2.16 -19.66
CA GLU A 506 34.73 -3.04 -19.79
C GLU A 506 34.83 -4.03 -18.63
N VAL A 507 34.57 -3.58 -17.40
CA VAL A 507 34.51 -4.42 -16.21
C VAL A 507 33.44 -3.91 -15.25
N LEU A 508 32.53 -4.78 -14.84
CA LEU A 508 31.51 -4.50 -13.82
C LEU A 508 31.55 -5.57 -12.74
N TYR A 509 31.42 -5.16 -11.47
CA TYR A 509 31.21 -6.09 -10.36
C TYR A 509 29.80 -5.95 -9.85
N THR A 510 29.14 -7.07 -9.65
CA THR A 510 27.78 -7.14 -9.12
C THR A 510 27.67 -8.25 -8.10
N SER A 511 26.71 -8.13 -7.21
CA SER A 511 26.43 -9.16 -6.22
C SER A 511 24.93 -9.29 -6.07
N ASN A 512 24.50 -10.51 -5.83
CA ASN A 512 23.11 -10.86 -5.70
C ASN A 512 22.97 -11.91 -4.60
N HIS A 513 21.81 -11.91 -3.94
CA HIS A 513 21.44 -12.95 -3.01
C HIS A 513 20.34 -13.81 -3.63
N ASP A 514 20.40 -15.09 -3.30
CA ASP A 514 19.38 -16.06 -3.59
C ASP A 514 18.81 -16.57 -2.26
N ILE A 515 17.54 -16.29 -2.04
CA ILE A 515 16.82 -16.65 -0.80
C ILE A 515 16.59 -18.16 -0.76
N GLU A 516 16.34 -18.80 -1.92
CA GLU A 516 16.05 -20.24 -2.00
C GLU A 516 17.30 -21.07 -1.75
N LEU A 517 18.43 -20.63 -2.33
CA LEU A 517 19.73 -21.27 -2.15
C LEU A 517 20.46 -20.80 -0.88
N ASN A 518 19.91 -19.83 -0.15
CA ASN A 518 20.47 -19.27 1.08
C ASN A 518 21.94 -18.83 0.93
N GLU A 519 22.21 -18.06 -0.12
CA GLU A 519 23.56 -17.68 -0.50
C GLU A 519 23.65 -16.25 -1.05
N VAL A 520 24.84 -15.65 -0.94
CA VAL A 520 25.22 -14.42 -1.62
C VAL A 520 26.37 -14.73 -2.56
N ARG A 521 26.18 -14.42 -3.85
CA ARG A 521 27.19 -14.59 -4.89
C ARG A 521 27.61 -13.26 -5.47
N GLY A 522 28.91 -13.12 -5.69
CA GLY A 522 29.52 -12.02 -6.43
C GLY A 522 29.88 -12.46 -7.83
N TYR A 523 29.75 -11.55 -8.79
CA TYR A 523 30.10 -11.77 -10.17
C TYR A 523 30.92 -10.59 -10.72
N LYS A 524 31.89 -10.91 -11.57
CA LYS A 524 32.65 -9.98 -12.40
C LYS A 524 32.20 -10.18 -13.83
N ILE A 525 31.75 -9.11 -14.44
CA ILE A 525 31.33 -9.07 -15.82
C ILE A 525 32.46 -8.40 -16.62
N VAL A 526 32.93 -9.07 -17.67
CA VAL A 526 33.95 -8.54 -18.58
C VAL A 526 33.47 -8.76 -20.01
N ASN A 527 33.28 -7.67 -20.77
CA ASN A 527 32.81 -7.74 -22.16
C ASN A 527 31.54 -8.59 -22.36
N GLY A 528 30.64 -8.59 -21.37
CA GLY A 528 29.37 -9.34 -21.39
C GLY A 528 29.43 -10.73 -20.76
N ASP A 529 30.63 -11.31 -20.60
CA ASP A 529 30.81 -12.59 -19.93
C ASP A 529 30.83 -12.42 -18.41
N SER A 530 29.96 -13.14 -17.71
CA SER A 530 29.91 -13.14 -16.25
C SER A 530 30.76 -14.27 -15.65
N PHE A 531 31.62 -13.92 -14.69
CA PHE A 531 32.45 -14.85 -13.93
C PHE A 531 32.13 -14.72 -12.45
N GLU A 532 31.89 -15.83 -11.76
CA GLU A 532 31.71 -15.81 -10.30
C GLU A 532 33.02 -15.39 -9.60
N THR A 533 32.93 -14.45 -8.65
CA THR A 533 34.09 -13.93 -7.91
C THR A 533 34.17 -14.42 -6.47
N PHE A 534 33.02 -14.52 -5.81
CA PHE A 534 32.92 -15.02 -4.45
C PHE A 534 31.55 -15.66 -4.21
N HIS A 535 31.50 -16.57 -3.26
CA HIS A 535 30.28 -17.18 -2.77
C HIS A 535 30.31 -17.18 -1.24
N TYR A 536 29.18 -16.84 -0.62
CA TYR A 536 29.00 -16.83 0.81
C TYR A 536 27.66 -17.47 1.18
N SER A 537 27.69 -18.47 2.07
CA SER A 537 26.50 -19.08 2.66
C SER A 537 26.75 -19.31 4.16
N PRO A 538 25.87 -18.83 5.05
CA PRO A 538 26.01 -19.03 6.49
C PRO A 538 25.53 -20.42 6.95
N GLU A 539 26.20 -21.00 7.95
CA GLU A 539 25.78 -22.27 8.55
C GLU A 539 24.67 -22.05 9.60
N ASN A 540 23.56 -22.79 9.51
CA ASN A 540 22.43 -22.75 10.45
C ASN A 540 21.73 -21.38 10.60
N GLU A 541 21.84 -20.53 9.58
CA GLU A 541 21.15 -19.25 9.51
C GLU A 541 20.44 -19.12 8.16
N GLN A 542 19.30 -18.44 8.14
CA GLN A 542 18.58 -18.11 6.91
C GLN A 542 18.83 -16.64 6.55
N ILE A 543 19.31 -16.37 5.34
CA ILE A 543 19.47 -15.03 4.79
C ILE A 543 18.09 -14.45 4.50
N LEU A 544 17.83 -13.26 5.03
CA LEU A 544 16.60 -12.50 4.82
C LEU A 544 16.77 -11.48 3.70
N SER A 545 17.89 -10.74 3.70
CA SER A 545 18.12 -9.69 2.70
C SER A 545 19.60 -9.34 2.51
N LEU A 546 19.90 -8.77 1.34
CA LEU A 546 21.15 -8.08 1.02
C LEU A 546 20.84 -6.61 0.72
N THR A 547 21.08 -5.74 1.68
CA THR A 547 20.79 -4.30 1.56
C THR A 547 22.04 -3.53 1.15
N LYS A 548 21.90 -2.56 0.26
CA LYS A 548 22.97 -1.64 -0.17
C LYS A 548 22.47 -0.20 -0.16
N ARG A 549 23.40 0.74 -0.18
CA ARG A 549 23.08 2.16 -0.35
C ARG A 549 22.44 2.40 -1.71
N SER A 550 21.56 3.40 -1.78
CA SER A 550 20.87 3.72 -3.03
C SER A 550 21.73 4.48 -4.04
N TYR A 551 22.87 5.03 -3.60
CA TYR A 551 23.82 5.78 -4.41
C TYR A 551 25.26 5.29 -4.18
N GLY A 552 26.16 5.60 -5.12
CA GLY A 552 27.56 5.16 -5.10
C GLY A 552 28.47 5.92 -4.12
N ASN A 553 27.89 6.65 -3.15
CA ASN A 553 28.56 7.63 -2.29
C ASN A 553 29.21 8.83 -3.01
N ASP A 554 28.81 9.09 -4.25
CA ASP A 554 29.18 10.27 -5.04
C ASP A 554 28.45 11.55 -4.59
N LYS A 555 27.20 11.41 -4.15
CA LYS A 555 26.33 12.52 -3.72
C LYS A 555 26.20 12.57 -2.20
N VAL A 556 27.30 12.85 -1.49
CA VAL A 556 27.29 13.08 -0.04
C VAL A 556 27.57 14.55 0.25
N ALA A 557 26.63 15.22 0.91
CA ALA A 557 26.76 16.64 1.24
C ALA A 557 27.90 16.94 2.23
N GLN A 558 28.12 16.05 3.21
CA GLN A 558 29.10 16.26 4.28
C GLN A 558 29.81 14.96 4.68
N ASN A 559 31.14 14.95 4.55
CA ASN A 559 32.00 13.79 4.81
C ASN A 559 32.23 13.46 6.28
N GLY A 560 31.96 14.39 7.20
CA GLY A 560 32.22 14.21 8.62
C GLY A 560 31.40 15.16 9.46
N ILE A 561 31.03 14.72 10.64
CA ILE A 561 30.17 15.42 11.58
C ILE A 561 31.03 16.33 12.46
N VAL A 562 30.68 17.62 12.56
CA VAL A 562 31.40 18.58 13.40
C VAL A 562 30.86 18.50 14.82
N LEU A 563 31.74 18.24 15.78
CA LEU A 563 31.46 18.15 17.20
C LEU A 563 31.48 19.52 17.88
N SER A 564 30.97 19.59 19.10
CA SER A 564 30.84 20.87 19.85
C SER A 564 32.18 21.57 20.15
N ASP A 565 33.28 20.81 20.21
CA ASP A 565 34.65 21.30 20.38
C ASP A 565 35.34 21.63 19.03
N ARG A 566 34.57 21.62 17.93
CA ARG A 566 35.01 21.82 16.54
C ARG A 566 35.87 20.69 15.98
N SER A 567 36.06 19.60 16.71
CA SER A 567 36.65 18.39 16.15
C SER A 567 35.66 17.70 15.20
N VAL A 568 36.16 16.85 14.31
CA VAL A 568 35.35 16.21 13.26
C VAL A 568 35.37 14.71 13.40
N LEU A 569 34.19 14.10 13.39
CA LEU A 569 34.01 12.65 13.33
C LEU A 569 33.73 12.24 11.88
N TYR A 570 34.64 11.50 11.25
CA TYR A 570 34.50 11.15 9.83
C TYR A 570 33.56 9.97 9.63
N LYS A 571 32.54 10.18 8.77
CA LYS A 571 31.55 9.17 8.41
C LYS A 571 32.21 8.06 7.60
N TYR A 572 31.72 6.83 7.76
CA TYR A 572 32.19 5.72 6.95
C TYR A 572 31.46 5.67 5.61
N LEU A 573 32.08 6.26 4.57
CA LEU A 573 31.49 6.46 3.24
C LEU A 573 32.18 5.64 2.14
N THR A 574 32.91 4.60 2.50
CA THR A 574 33.53 3.69 1.53
C THR A 574 32.45 3.06 0.63
N PRO A 575 32.59 3.12 -0.71
CA PRO A 575 31.61 2.56 -1.65
C PRO A 575 31.69 1.02 -1.67
N ASN A 576 30.77 0.38 -2.38
CA ASN A 576 30.74 -1.07 -2.59
C ASN A 576 30.54 -1.90 -1.32
N ILE A 577 29.79 -1.38 -0.36
CA ILE A 577 29.45 -2.06 0.89
C ILE A 577 27.97 -2.39 0.90
N GLY A 578 27.66 -3.58 1.40
CA GLY A 578 26.30 -3.99 1.70
C GLY A 578 26.20 -4.60 3.08
N VAL A 579 24.97 -4.91 3.44
CA VAL A 579 24.58 -5.49 4.71
C VAL A 579 23.81 -6.77 4.41
N ILE A 580 24.33 -7.89 4.91
CA ILE A 580 23.61 -9.17 4.91
C ILE A 580 22.89 -9.26 6.23
N THR A 581 21.58 -9.49 6.16
CA THR A 581 20.75 -9.75 7.33
C THR A 581 20.32 -11.22 7.29
N SER A 582 20.59 -11.94 8.37
CA SER A 582 20.19 -13.34 8.52
C SER A 582 19.56 -13.61 9.88
N TYR A 583 18.80 -14.69 9.97
CA TYR A 583 18.15 -15.17 11.17
C TYR A 583 18.64 -16.57 11.55
N ALA A 584 19.16 -16.70 12.77
CA ALA A 584 19.63 -17.96 13.32
C ALA A 584 18.53 -18.60 14.18
N GLN A 585 17.70 -19.45 13.58
CA GLN A 585 16.50 -20.01 14.23
C GLN A 585 16.81 -20.82 15.50
N SER A 586 17.95 -21.51 15.57
CA SER A 586 18.34 -22.31 16.75
C SER A 586 18.64 -21.48 17.99
N SER A 587 19.04 -20.21 17.81
CA SER A 587 19.44 -19.29 18.89
C SER A 587 18.57 -18.05 18.97
N ASN A 588 17.58 -17.91 18.08
CA ASN A 588 16.72 -16.73 17.91
C ASN A 588 17.53 -15.42 17.81
N LEU A 589 18.59 -15.43 17.01
CA LEU A 589 19.45 -14.26 16.79
C LEU A 589 19.22 -13.68 15.40
N VAL A 590 19.04 -12.36 15.33
CA VAL A 590 19.19 -11.60 14.09
C VAL A 590 20.66 -11.20 13.96
N VAL A 591 21.26 -11.49 12.82
CA VAL A 591 22.68 -11.24 12.53
C VAL A 591 22.80 -10.25 11.38
N ILE A 592 23.49 -9.15 11.64
CA ILE A 592 23.75 -8.07 10.68
C ILE A 592 25.24 -8.10 10.33
N ARG A 593 25.57 -8.45 9.09
CA ARG A 593 26.95 -8.54 8.59
C ARG A 593 27.26 -7.46 7.59
N ILE A 594 28.37 -6.77 7.79
CA ILE A 594 28.88 -5.79 6.82
C ILE A 594 29.79 -6.52 5.84
N ILE A 595 29.44 -6.49 4.56
CA ILE A 595 30.17 -7.18 3.49
C ILE A 595 30.64 -6.18 2.42
N ASN A 596 31.83 -6.40 1.88
CA ASN A 596 32.25 -5.74 0.66
C ASN A 596 31.71 -6.48 -0.58
N LEU A 597 30.87 -5.82 -1.37
CA LEU A 597 30.13 -6.40 -2.49
C LEU A 597 30.99 -6.75 -3.71
N VAL A 598 32.26 -6.32 -3.74
CA VAL A 598 33.22 -6.63 -4.81
C VAL A 598 34.10 -7.81 -4.43
N THR A 599 34.58 -7.85 -3.19
CA THR A 599 35.56 -8.85 -2.72
C THR A 599 34.93 -10.01 -1.93
N GLY A 600 33.68 -9.88 -1.51
CA GLY A 600 32.99 -10.87 -0.65
C GLY A 600 33.46 -10.86 0.81
N LYS A 601 34.37 -9.95 1.18
CA LYS A 601 34.97 -9.93 2.50
C LYS A 601 34.00 -9.40 3.56
N ILE A 602 33.77 -10.18 4.61
CA ILE A 602 32.98 -9.77 5.78
C ILE A 602 33.85 -8.95 6.72
N TYR A 603 33.44 -7.71 6.97
CA TYR A 603 34.15 -6.78 7.85
C TYR A 603 33.84 -7.07 9.32
N GLY A 604 32.59 -7.40 9.64
CA GLY A 604 32.17 -7.87 10.95
C GLY A 604 30.68 -8.14 11.04
N SER A 605 30.27 -8.75 12.15
CA SER A 605 28.89 -9.15 12.42
C SER A 605 28.40 -8.58 13.75
N LEU A 606 27.16 -8.10 13.78
CA LEU A 606 26.44 -7.71 14.98
C LEU A 606 25.25 -8.65 15.19
N LYS A 607 25.09 -9.19 16.40
CA LYS A 607 24.03 -10.14 16.76
C LYS A 607 23.08 -9.53 17.79
N LYS A 608 21.78 -9.72 17.58
CA LYS A 608 20.70 -9.22 18.44
C LYS A 608 19.72 -10.35 18.75
N GLU A 609 19.40 -10.53 20.02
CA GLU A 609 18.43 -11.52 20.51
C GLU A 609 16.99 -11.09 20.19
N VAL A 610 16.19 -12.05 19.72
CA VAL A 610 14.77 -11.87 19.42
C VAL A 610 13.95 -13.01 20.01
N LYS A 611 12.65 -12.81 20.22
CA LYS A 611 11.72 -13.87 20.63
C LYS A 611 11.51 -14.91 19.51
N PRO A 612 11.16 -16.15 19.84
CA PRO A 612 10.93 -17.22 18.86
C PRO A 612 9.66 -17.04 18.01
N GLU A 613 8.67 -16.27 18.50
CA GLU A 613 7.38 -16.05 17.83
C GLU A 613 7.43 -14.83 16.88
N ILE A 614 8.39 -14.81 15.95
CA ILE A 614 8.49 -13.76 14.94
C ILE A 614 8.22 -14.28 13.54
N ASP A 615 7.57 -13.46 12.73
CA ASP A 615 7.45 -13.69 11.30
C ASP A 615 8.64 -13.02 10.60
N ILE A 616 9.62 -13.83 10.19
CA ILE A 616 10.89 -13.34 9.61
C ILE A 616 10.72 -12.47 8.37
N ASN A 617 9.64 -12.63 7.61
CA ASN A 617 9.41 -11.90 6.36
C ASN A 617 8.78 -10.53 6.60
N ARG A 618 8.21 -10.29 7.78
CA ARG A 618 7.46 -9.07 8.11
C ARG A 618 8.11 -8.28 9.22
N ASP A 619 8.60 -8.98 10.23
CA ASP A 619 8.93 -8.41 11.52
C ASP A 619 10.37 -7.85 11.56
N ILE A 620 11.22 -8.27 10.63
CA ILE A 620 12.62 -7.85 10.52
C ILE A 620 12.80 -7.03 9.24
N ASN A 621 13.01 -5.73 9.40
CA ASN A 621 13.25 -4.81 8.28
C ASN A 621 14.60 -4.12 8.45
N VAL A 622 15.34 -3.94 7.35
CA VAL A 622 16.68 -3.33 7.37
C VAL A 622 16.82 -2.34 6.23
N ALA A 623 17.36 -1.17 6.53
CA ALA A 623 17.69 -0.15 5.55
C ALA A 623 19.12 0.35 5.79
N PHE A 624 19.90 0.50 4.71
CA PHE A 624 21.26 1.00 4.76
C PHE A 624 21.41 2.22 3.87
N GLU A 625 21.74 3.37 4.46
CA GLU A 625 21.92 4.61 3.71
C GLU A 625 23.03 5.46 4.32
N GLU A 626 23.75 6.19 3.47
CA GLU A 626 24.85 7.07 3.90
C GLU A 626 25.90 6.37 4.79
N HIS A 627 25.84 6.54 6.10
CA HIS A 627 26.81 5.97 7.04
C HIS A 627 26.13 5.17 8.15
N PHE A 628 24.85 4.88 8.03
CA PHE A 628 24.10 4.22 9.10
C PHE A 628 23.21 3.10 8.57
N ILE A 629 23.05 2.09 9.40
CA ILE A 629 22.15 0.96 9.18
C ILE A 629 21.03 1.11 10.20
N ILE A 630 19.79 1.05 9.76
CA ILE A 630 18.63 0.97 10.65
C ILE A 630 17.97 -0.37 10.45
N PHE A 631 17.57 -0.97 11.55
CA PHE A 631 16.76 -2.17 11.51
C PHE A 631 15.66 -2.15 12.57
N THR A 632 14.56 -2.82 12.29
CA THR A 632 13.44 -3.00 13.22
C THR A 632 13.26 -4.48 13.54
N ILE A 633 12.94 -4.78 14.79
CA ILE A 633 12.57 -6.11 15.28
C ILE A 633 11.43 -5.98 16.29
N PRO A 634 10.64 -7.04 16.55
CA PRO A 634 9.68 -7.04 17.65
C PRO A 634 10.40 -6.93 19.00
N ASP A 635 9.83 -6.15 19.92
CA ASP A 635 10.40 -6.02 21.26
C ASP A 635 10.38 -7.35 22.01
N SER A 636 11.53 -7.72 22.58
CA SER A 636 11.72 -8.90 23.41
C SER A 636 10.75 -8.96 24.61
N LYS A 637 10.29 -7.83 25.14
CA LYS A 637 9.36 -7.82 26.29
C LYS A 637 7.91 -7.91 25.85
N ASN A 638 7.48 -7.06 24.94
CA ASN A 638 6.11 -6.99 24.46
C ASN A 638 6.06 -7.01 22.92
N SER A 639 5.50 -8.05 22.32
CA SER A 639 5.42 -8.22 20.86
C SER A 639 4.56 -7.16 20.15
N LEU A 640 3.75 -6.39 20.88
CA LEU A 640 3.01 -5.24 20.35
C LEU A 640 3.88 -4.00 20.14
N ASN A 641 5.08 -3.98 20.72
CA ASN A 641 6.05 -2.92 20.53
C ASN A 641 7.08 -3.34 19.47
N THR A 642 7.61 -2.36 18.76
CA THR A 642 8.75 -2.55 17.86
C THR A 642 10.00 -1.94 18.48
N GLU A 643 11.12 -2.66 18.47
CA GLU A 643 12.44 -2.11 18.75
C GLU A 643 13.08 -1.65 17.43
N ILE A 644 13.43 -0.37 17.35
CA ILE A 644 14.15 0.24 16.22
C ILE A 644 15.58 0.53 16.64
N CYS A 645 16.54 -0.03 15.92
CA CYS A 645 17.95 0.07 16.22
C CYS A 645 18.70 0.80 15.10
N SER A 646 19.65 1.65 15.48
CA SER A 646 20.55 2.35 14.57
C SER A 646 21.98 1.96 14.84
N ILE A 647 22.70 1.58 13.79
CA ILE A 647 24.15 1.33 13.79
C ILE A 647 24.78 2.41 12.91
N ASP A 648 25.42 3.40 13.53
CA ASP A 648 26.13 4.47 12.85
C ASP A 648 27.61 4.08 12.67
N LEU A 649 28.11 4.17 11.43
CA LEU A 649 29.44 3.73 11.01
C LEU A 649 30.37 4.94 10.79
N PHE A 650 31.57 4.86 11.35
CA PHE A 650 32.61 5.87 11.26
C PHE A 650 33.93 5.27 10.81
N GLU A 651 34.80 6.08 10.19
CA GLU A 651 36.17 5.61 9.92
C GLU A 651 36.90 5.34 11.24
N SER A 652 36.78 6.25 12.20
CA SER A 652 37.30 6.12 13.55
C SER A 652 36.37 6.84 14.52
N LEU A 653 36.17 6.28 15.71
CA LEU A 653 35.50 6.96 16.82
C LEU A 653 36.38 8.02 17.50
N LYS A 654 37.67 8.08 17.17
CA LYS A 654 38.56 9.14 17.66
C LYS A 654 38.38 10.38 16.79
N PRO A 655 38.07 11.55 17.39
CA PRO A 655 37.92 12.78 16.63
C PRO A 655 39.15 13.14 15.80
N ASN A 656 38.93 13.79 14.66
CA ASN A 656 39.93 14.23 13.68
C ASN A 656 40.79 13.12 13.04
N GLN A 657 40.39 11.85 13.15
CA GLN A 657 41.10 10.74 12.51
C GLN A 657 40.37 10.27 11.25
N LYS A 658 40.99 10.50 10.09
CA LYS A 658 40.55 10.00 8.77
C LYS A 658 41.59 9.02 8.23
N PHE A 659 41.21 7.76 8.02
CA PHE A 659 42.07 6.73 7.45
C PHE A 659 42.17 6.84 5.92
N THR A 660 41.13 7.37 5.26
CA THR A 660 41.09 7.56 3.81
C THR A 660 41.66 8.90 3.34
N LYS A 661 42.50 9.56 4.16
CA LYS A 661 42.99 10.92 3.87
C LYS A 661 43.81 11.00 2.57
N ASP A 662 44.66 10.01 2.33
CA ASP A 662 45.61 9.98 1.21
C ASP A 662 45.08 9.20 0.00
N VAL A 663 43.80 8.80 0.01
CA VAL A 663 43.16 8.03 -1.06
C VAL A 663 42.50 8.98 -2.06
N THR A 664 43.10 9.14 -3.23
CA THR A 664 42.53 9.93 -4.34
C THR A 664 41.54 9.12 -5.18
N GLU A 665 41.84 7.84 -5.37
CA GLU A 665 40.99 6.87 -6.08
C GLU A 665 40.77 5.65 -5.18
N TYR A 666 39.50 5.26 -5.00
CA TYR A 666 39.15 4.14 -4.15
C TYR A 666 39.12 2.82 -4.93
N SER A 667 39.90 1.84 -4.48
CA SER A 667 39.76 0.45 -4.93
C SER A 667 39.39 -0.46 -3.77
N SER A 668 38.34 -1.28 -3.94
CA SER A 668 37.93 -2.29 -2.97
C SER A 668 39.04 -3.31 -2.66
N PHE A 669 40.01 -3.49 -3.56
CA PHE A 669 41.11 -4.46 -3.42
C PHE A 669 42.34 -3.89 -2.67
N GLY A 670 42.54 -2.57 -2.68
CA GLY A 670 43.75 -1.93 -2.14
C GLY A 670 43.51 -1.01 -0.95
N ASN A 671 42.31 -0.43 -0.82
CA ASN A 671 42.02 0.66 0.12
C ASN A 671 41.00 0.24 1.20
N SER A 672 40.93 -1.04 1.55
CA SER A 672 39.94 -1.53 2.50
C SER A 672 40.19 -1.00 3.92
N VAL A 673 39.36 -0.04 4.35
CA VAL A 673 39.31 0.46 5.73
C VAL A 673 38.11 -0.17 6.43
N LEU A 674 38.33 -0.73 7.62
CA LEU A 674 37.26 -1.29 8.45
C LEU A 674 36.58 -0.20 9.28
N PRO A 675 35.24 -0.22 9.42
CA PRO A 675 34.53 0.78 10.19
C PRO A 675 34.67 0.57 11.70
N SER A 676 34.63 1.68 12.44
CA SER A 676 34.15 1.70 13.82
C SER A 676 32.65 1.96 13.83
N PHE A 677 31.94 1.55 14.87
CA PHE A 677 30.49 1.70 14.94
C PHE A 677 30.00 2.21 16.30
N ALA A 678 28.85 2.85 16.30
CA ALA A 678 28.05 3.19 17.47
C ALA A 678 26.62 2.68 17.23
N SER A 679 26.09 1.89 18.16
CA SER A 679 24.79 1.25 18.02
C SER A 679 23.88 1.57 19.20
N GLN A 680 22.62 1.90 18.93
CA GLN A 680 21.60 2.05 19.97
C GLN A 680 20.23 1.62 19.48
N CYS A 681 19.44 1.06 20.39
CA CYS A 681 18.07 0.66 20.15
C CYS A 681 17.06 1.50 20.95
N PHE A 682 15.89 1.70 20.36
CA PHE A 682 14.78 2.49 20.85
C PHE A 682 13.48 1.69 20.70
N ILE A 683 12.46 2.01 21.50
CA ILE A 683 11.17 1.34 21.52
C ILE A 683 10.12 2.26 20.90
N ILE A 684 9.38 1.72 19.93
CA ILE A 684 8.16 2.27 19.39
C ILE A 684 6.99 1.54 20.07
N PRO A 685 6.27 2.20 20.99
CA PRO A 685 5.22 1.55 21.77
C PRO A 685 3.93 1.44 20.95
N PHE A 686 3.21 0.31 21.10
CA PHE A 686 1.89 0.04 20.52
C PHE A 686 1.81 -0.01 18.99
N TYR A 687 2.93 0.00 18.28
CA TYR A 687 2.97 -0.18 16.83
C TYR A 687 3.90 -1.32 16.46
N LYS A 688 3.39 -2.25 15.66
CA LYS A 688 4.19 -3.24 14.93
C LYS A 688 4.56 -2.66 13.57
N VAL A 689 5.85 -2.66 13.23
CA VAL A 689 6.36 -2.18 11.94
C VAL A 689 6.51 -3.36 10.98
N ASN A 690 5.93 -3.22 9.79
CA ASN A 690 5.99 -4.23 8.73
C ASN A 690 6.97 -3.87 7.61
N ASP A 691 7.34 -2.60 7.47
CA ASP A 691 8.27 -2.15 6.42
C ASP A 691 8.98 -0.84 6.84
N LEU A 692 10.16 -0.62 6.28
CA LEU A 692 11.11 0.43 6.62
C LEU A 692 11.72 1.04 5.35
N SER A 693 11.69 2.36 5.26
CA SER A 693 12.37 3.10 4.20
C SER A 693 13.03 4.38 4.70
N ILE A 694 13.87 4.98 3.87
CA ILE A 694 14.62 6.20 4.20
C ILE A 694 14.35 7.25 3.13
N SER A 695 14.14 8.50 3.54
CA SER A 695 13.94 9.65 2.62
C SER A 695 15.16 9.90 1.73
N LYS A 696 14.93 10.14 0.43
CA LYS A 696 15.99 10.41 -0.56
C LYS A 696 15.76 11.75 -1.24
N THR A 697 16.84 12.47 -1.47
CA THR A 697 16.85 13.76 -2.15
C THR A 697 18.01 13.77 -3.14
N VAL A 698 17.95 14.59 -4.18
CA VAL A 698 18.89 14.51 -5.31
C VAL A 698 20.34 14.61 -4.89
N ASN A 699 20.66 15.52 -3.95
CA ASN A 699 22.01 15.78 -3.47
C ASN A 699 22.28 15.31 -2.03
N ASN A 700 21.30 14.65 -1.39
CA ASN A 700 21.38 14.19 0.00
C ASN A 700 21.80 15.28 1.01
N ILE A 701 21.36 16.52 0.81
CA ILE A 701 21.61 17.66 1.72
C ILE A 701 20.56 17.71 2.82
N ALA A 702 19.29 17.46 2.48
CA ALA A 702 18.21 17.46 3.46
C ALA A 702 18.42 16.37 4.52
N ILE A 703 17.93 16.63 5.74
CA ILE A 703 17.92 15.65 6.84
C ILE A 703 17.21 14.38 6.37
N LYS A 704 17.69 13.22 6.83
CA LYS A 704 17.07 11.94 6.55
C LYS A 704 15.95 11.66 7.54
N ASP A 705 14.78 11.32 7.02
CA ASP A 705 13.65 10.77 7.76
C ASP A 705 13.56 9.26 7.51
N ILE A 706 13.20 8.55 8.57
CA ILE A 706 12.94 7.12 8.61
C ILE A 706 11.44 6.93 8.49
N ILE A 707 11.01 6.26 7.45
CA ILE A 707 9.60 6.07 7.13
C ILE A 707 9.26 4.63 7.49
N LEU A 708 8.20 4.46 8.27
CA LEU A 708 7.75 3.17 8.75
C LEU A 708 6.32 2.95 8.30
N ARG A 709 6.02 1.73 7.87
CA ARG A 709 4.65 1.26 7.69
C ARG A 709 4.28 0.33 8.83
N THR A 710 3.18 0.60 9.51
CA THR A 710 2.70 -0.23 10.62
C THR A 710 1.78 -1.34 10.15
N SER A 711 1.57 -2.36 10.98
CA SER A 711 0.56 -3.42 10.78
C SER A 711 -0.86 -2.89 10.61
N ASN A 712 -1.15 -1.69 11.13
CA ASN A 712 -2.49 -1.10 11.06
C ASN A 712 -2.70 -0.26 9.79
N GLY A 713 -1.79 -0.37 8.81
CA GLY A 713 -1.87 0.35 7.53
C GLY A 713 -1.54 1.84 7.62
N GLN A 714 -0.87 2.29 8.68
CA GLN A 714 -0.45 3.70 8.81
C GLN A 714 1.00 3.88 8.33
N ILE A 715 1.25 5.03 7.72
CA ILE A 715 2.61 5.45 7.35
C ILE A 715 3.02 6.59 8.27
N MET A 716 4.20 6.46 8.87
CA MET A 716 4.75 7.42 9.81
C MET A 716 6.20 7.77 9.44
N SER A 717 6.63 8.99 9.75
CA SER A 717 8.02 9.40 9.60
C SER A 717 8.66 9.80 10.94
N VAL A 718 9.92 9.45 11.12
CA VAL A 718 10.75 9.86 12.26
C VAL A 718 12.06 10.43 11.73
N PRO A 719 12.46 11.65 12.12
CA PRO A 719 13.78 12.16 11.75
C PRO A 719 14.89 11.23 12.25
N LYS A 720 15.88 10.91 11.42
CA LYS A 720 17.07 10.12 11.80
C LYS A 720 17.76 10.71 13.02
N MET A 721 17.67 12.03 13.19
CA MET A 721 18.21 12.72 14.35
C MET A 721 17.56 12.29 15.67
N MET A 722 16.38 11.67 15.70
CA MET A 722 15.82 11.08 16.92
C MET A 722 16.38 9.68 17.20
N ILE A 723 16.76 8.94 16.15
CA ILE A 723 17.26 7.56 16.18
C ILE A 723 18.78 7.56 15.93
N ASP A 724 19.53 7.88 16.98
CA ASP A 724 20.97 8.15 16.92
C ASP A 724 21.75 7.10 17.73
N GLY A 725 22.61 6.34 17.04
CA GLY A 725 23.39 5.23 17.61
C GLY A 725 24.45 5.69 18.60
N THR A 726 24.78 6.98 18.64
CA THR A 726 25.77 7.55 19.56
C THR A 726 25.20 7.94 20.92
N ARG A 727 23.89 7.75 21.16
CA ARG A 727 23.20 8.11 22.42
C ARG A 727 23.14 6.95 23.38
N ASN A 728 23.94 6.99 24.45
CA ASN A 728 23.93 5.92 25.46
C ASN A 728 24.10 4.53 24.84
N GLY A 729 24.85 4.45 23.74
CA GLY A 729 24.94 3.31 22.85
C GLY A 729 26.17 2.44 23.09
N VAL A 730 26.16 1.29 22.43
CA VAL A 730 27.27 0.35 22.33
C VAL A 730 28.22 0.85 21.24
N ILE A 731 29.45 1.21 21.60
CA ILE A 731 30.47 1.61 20.63
C ILE A 731 31.53 0.51 20.48
N GLY A 732 32.01 0.29 19.25
CA GLY A 732 33.04 -0.70 18.98
C GLY A 732 33.81 -0.48 17.69
N ASN A 733 34.75 -1.38 17.41
CA ASN A 733 35.57 -1.34 16.21
C ASN A 733 35.75 -2.74 15.61
N PHE A 734 35.56 -2.86 14.30
CA PHE A 734 35.81 -4.10 13.56
C PHE A 734 37.29 -4.27 13.20
N ASN A 735 38.12 -3.23 13.37
CA ASN A 735 39.55 -3.27 13.13
C ASN A 735 40.33 -3.74 14.38
N ARG A 736 40.62 -5.04 14.48
CA ARG A 736 41.49 -5.59 15.53
C ARG A 736 42.68 -6.32 14.93
N ASN A 737 43.84 -5.66 14.85
CA ASN A 737 45.13 -6.26 14.46
C ASN A 737 45.06 -7.14 13.18
N GLY A 738 44.24 -6.76 12.19
CA GLY A 738 44.08 -7.52 10.95
C GLY A 738 43.17 -8.75 11.01
N ILE A 739 42.46 -8.98 12.12
CA ILE A 739 41.41 -10.00 12.24
C ILE A 739 40.11 -9.43 11.66
N TYR A 740 39.52 -10.15 10.70
CA TYR A 740 38.24 -9.85 10.07
C TYR A 740 37.16 -10.77 10.62
N GLY A 741 35.88 -10.38 10.51
CA GLY A 741 34.75 -11.24 10.91
C GLY A 741 34.56 -11.35 12.42
N LEU A 742 34.77 -10.26 13.17
CA LEU A 742 34.41 -10.21 14.59
C LEU A 742 32.89 -10.29 14.75
N ASP A 743 32.45 -11.25 15.57
CA ASP A 743 31.06 -11.38 16.00
C ASP A 743 30.86 -10.67 17.35
N LEU A 744 29.98 -9.68 17.37
CA LEU A 744 29.68 -8.89 18.56
C LEU A 744 28.18 -8.96 18.89
N SER A 745 27.84 -9.09 20.16
CA SER A 745 26.44 -9.05 20.64
C SER A 745 26.05 -7.62 21.01
N LEU A 746 24.84 -7.19 20.63
CA LEU A 746 24.27 -5.89 20.98
C LEU A 746 23.57 -5.89 22.35
N ASP A 747 23.19 -7.05 22.89
CA ASP A 747 22.42 -7.15 24.15
C ASP A 747 23.32 -7.23 25.40
N ASN A 748 24.47 -7.88 25.28
CA ASN A 748 25.39 -8.07 26.40
C ASN A 748 26.36 -6.89 26.56
N THR A 749 25.86 -5.82 27.20
CA THR A 749 26.66 -4.66 27.62
C THR A 749 27.56 -4.94 28.85
N LYS A 750 27.47 -6.13 29.46
CA LYS A 750 28.39 -6.55 30.53
C LYS A 750 29.69 -7.09 29.94
N ILE A 751 30.63 -6.16 29.77
CA ILE A 751 32.09 -6.30 29.89
C ILE A 751 32.49 -7.72 30.31
N THR A 752 32.80 -8.58 29.34
CA THR A 752 33.70 -9.69 29.63
C THR A 752 35.10 -9.09 29.69
N SER A 753 35.79 -9.27 30.82
CA SER A 753 37.11 -8.70 31.11
C SER A 753 38.22 -9.07 30.11
N ASN A 754 37.91 -9.88 29.09
CA ASN A 754 38.83 -10.31 28.03
C ASN A 754 38.43 -9.82 26.62
N ALA A 755 37.37 -9.02 26.45
CA ALA A 755 36.99 -8.42 25.16
C ALA A 755 37.26 -6.89 25.16
N PRO A 756 38.37 -6.41 24.57
CA PRO A 756 38.80 -5.01 24.74
C PRO A 756 38.20 -4.02 23.72
N SER A 757 37.04 -4.29 23.11
CA SER A 757 36.57 -3.52 21.94
C SER A 757 35.13 -3.02 21.98
N ILE A 758 34.42 -3.17 23.10
CA ILE A 758 33.09 -2.58 23.31
C ILE A 758 33.12 -1.70 24.55
N TYR A 759 32.72 -0.45 24.41
CA TYR A 759 32.51 0.46 25.53
C TYR A 759 31.04 0.90 25.54
N SER A 760 30.43 1.02 26.72
CA SER A 760 29.23 1.84 26.85
C SER A 760 29.67 3.30 26.80
N SER A 761 28.97 4.15 26.04
CA SER A 761 29.25 5.59 26.09
C SER A 761 28.99 6.10 27.52
N VAL A 762 30.00 6.68 28.17
CA VAL A 762 29.88 7.25 29.53
C VAL A 762 28.91 8.45 29.58
N GLN A 763 28.51 8.99 28.42
CA GLN A 763 27.63 10.15 28.30
C GLN A 763 26.22 9.72 27.89
N SER A 764 25.21 10.17 28.66
CA SER A 764 23.78 10.03 28.36
C SER A 764 23.31 10.90 27.18
N SER A 765 24.16 11.83 26.72
CA SER A 765 23.95 12.71 25.58
C SER A 765 24.66 12.20 24.32
N SER A 766 24.04 12.38 23.16
CA SER A 766 24.69 12.18 21.86
C SER A 766 26.03 12.94 21.79
N ILE A 767 27.09 12.27 21.32
CA ILE A 767 28.36 12.92 20.99
C ILE A 767 28.15 13.96 19.87
N VAL A 768 27.14 13.74 19.03
CA VAL A 768 26.88 14.49 17.79
C VAL A 768 25.88 15.63 18.00
N ASN A 769 24.69 15.38 18.57
CA ASN A 769 23.55 16.32 18.50
C ASN A 769 23.03 16.84 19.84
N LYS A 770 23.75 16.68 20.96
CA LYS A 770 23.37 17.12 22.33
C LYS A 770 22.02 16.62 22.88
N PHE A 771 21.17 15.99 22.08
CA PHE A 771 19.95 15.34 22.56
C PHE A 771 20.29 14.24 23.57
N THR A 772 19.51 14.19 24.64
CA THR A 772 19.57 13.14 25.64
C THR A 772 18.94 11.86 25.12
N PHE A 773 19.46 10.73 25.53
CA PHE A 773 18.84 9.45 25.25
C PHE A 773 17.44 9.36 25.87
N ASN A 774 16.43 9.14 25.04
CA ASN A 774 15.10 8.72 25.45
C ASN A 774 14.84 7.37 24.78
N PRO A 775 14.69 6.27 25.54
CA PRO A 775 14.51 4.94 24.96
C PRO A 775 13.17 4.78 24.23
N ILE A 776 12.17 5.64 24.49
CA ILE A 776 10.84 5.52 23.90
C ILE A 776 10.65 6.63 22.86
N ILE A 777 10.29 6.25 21.64
CA ILE A 777 9.94 7.18 20.57
C ILE A 777 8.42 7.29 20.52
N HIS A 778 7.92 8.47 20.88
CA HIS A 778 6.49 8.79 20.78
C HIS A 778 6.19 9.43 19.43
N PHE A 779 5.22 8.86 18.71
CA PHE A 779 4.70 9.46 17.48
C PHE A 779 3.67 10.53 17.80
N SER A 780 3.86 11.72 17.22
CA SER A 780 2.82 12.74 17.21
C SER A 780 1.85 12.45 16.06
N SER A 781 0.60 12.91 16.15
CA SER A 781 -0.35 12.81 15.03
C SER A 781 0.17 13.48 13.75
N GLN A 782 1.05 14.49 13.88
CA GLN A 782 1.69 15.19 12.76
C GLN A 782 2.74 14.35 12.03
N SER A 783 3.33 13.35 12.70
CA SER A 783 4.29 12.43 12.10
C SER A 783 3.64 11.31 11.27
N ILE A 784 2.31 11.16 11.34
CA ILE A 784 1.56 10.19 10.56
C ILE A 784 1.25 10.80 9.18
N LEU A 785 1.98 10.35 8.16
CA LEU A 785 1.87 10.83 6.78
C LEU A 785 0.55 10.42 6.11
N SER A 786 -0.03 9.29 6.51
CA SER A 786 -1.32 8.83 5.97
C SER A 786 -2.54 9.51 6.62
N HIS A 787 -2.34 10.36 7.63
CA HIS A 787 -3.40 11.05 8.36
C HIS A 787 -4.51 10.10 8.85
N ILE A 788 -5.73 10.25 8.34
CA ILE A 788 -6.89 9.40 8.65
C ILE A 788 -6.94 8.11 7.81
N ARG A 789 -6.14 8.02 6.75
CA ARG A 789 -6.17 6.91 5.81
C ARG A 789 -5.41 5.71 6.39
N ARG A 790 -6.07 4.56 6.33
CA ARG A 790 -5.49 3.25 6.61
C ARG A 790 -5.41 2.47 5.31
N LEU A 791 -4.22 1.99 5.00
CA LEU A 791 -3.92 1.21 3.82
C LEU A 791 -4.19 -0.26 4.05
N THR A 792 -4.78 -0.92 3.07
CA THR A 792 -4.96 -2.38 3.11
C THR A 792 -3.63 -3.10 2.91
N GLN A 793 -3.52 -4.28 3.52
CA GLN A 793 -2.32 -5.12 3.52
C GLN A 793 -2.66 -6.50 2.97
N ASN A 794 -2.14 -6.86 1.80
CA ASN A 794 -2.48 -8.11 1.13
C ASN A 794 -1.31 -9.09 1.15
N SER A 795 -0.20 -8.73 0.50
CA SER A 795 1.03 -9.53 0.47
C SER A 795 2.14 -8.74 1.14
N LEU A 796 2.34 -8.98 2.43
CA LEU A 796 3.40 -8.31 3.18
C LEU A 796 4.79 -8.67 2.65
N LYS A 797 4.95 -9.83 1.98
CA LYS A 797 6.20 -10.25 1.35
C LYS A 797 6.56 -9.39 0.13
N ASP A 798 5.57 -9.02 -0.68
CA ASP A 798 5.79 -8.30 -1.95
C ASP A 798 5.50 -6.79 -1.84
N SER A 799 5.08 -6.36 -0.66
CA SER A 799 4.82 -4.97 -0.35
C SER A 799 6.09 -4.11 -0.47
N LYS A 800 5.93 -2.87 -0.94
CA LYS A 800 7.04 -1.94 -1.21
C LYS A 800 6.82 -0.59 -0.58
N LEU A 801 7.75 -0.16 0.27
CA LEU A 801 7.86 1.21 0.77
C LEU A 801 9.17 1.85 0.32
N PHE A 802 9.06 2.89 -0.49
CA PHE A 802 10.24 3.57 -1.02
C PHE A 802 9.99 5.07 -1.22
N THR A 803 11.08 5.78 -1.50
CA THR A 803 11.09 7.22 -1.66
C THR A 803 11.69 7.60 -2.99
N VAL A 804 11.16 8.67 -3.57
CA VAL A 804 11.55 9.16 -4.89
C VAL A 804 11.94 10.62 -4.76
N PRO A 805 13.20 10.98 -5.07
CA PRO A 805 13.60 12.38 -5.04
C PRO A 805 12.86 13.18 -6.12
N THR A 806 12.59 14.45 -5.81
CA THR A 806 12.15 15.46 -6.78
C THR A 806 13.32 16.39 -7.12
N ASN A 807 13.20 17.28 -8.10
CA ASN A 807 14.27 18.24 -8.39
C ASN A 807 14.44 19.27 -7.26
N LEU A 808 13.45 19.40 -6.38
CA LEU A 808 13.56 20.15 -5.13
C LEU A 808 14.30 19.31 -4.08
N GLU A 809 15.44 19.82 -3.62
CA GLU A 809 16.27 19.15 -2.62
C GLU A 809 15.54 18.98 -1.27
N SER A 810 14.57 19.84 -0.96
CA SER A 810 13.79 19.73 0.27
C SER A 810 12.68 18.69 0.24
N THR A 811 12.37 18.15 -0.94
CA THR A 811 11.11 17.46 -1.21
C THR A 811 11.34 16.07 -1.81
N THR A 812 10.68 15.06 -1.25
CA THR A 812 10.67 13.68 -1.75
C THR A 812 9.26 13.13 -1.78
N TYR A 813 8.95 12.28 -2.75
CA TYR A 813 7.77 11.44 -2.65
C TYR A 813 8.02 10.27 -1.71
N VAL A 814 6.99 9.89 -0.99
CA VAL A 814 6.87 8.65 -0.22
C VAL A 814 5.79 7.83 -0.91
N VAL A 815 6.17 6.64 -1.36
CA VAL A 815 5.28 5.72 -2.06
C VAL A 815 5.21 4.43 -1.27
N SER A 816 3.99 4.03 -0.91
CA SER A 816 3.70 2.77 -0.26
C SER A 816 2.77 1.96 -1.13
N ILE A 817 3.13 0.72 -1.38
CA ILE A 817 2.39 -0.20 -2.23
C ILE A 817 2.24 -1.53 -1.50
N ASP A 818 1.01 -1.98 -1.41
CA ASP A 818 0.63 -3.31 -0.93
C ASP A 818 -0.73 -3.63 -1.57
N GLY A 819 -1.82 -3.71 -0.80
CA GLY A 819 -3.17 -3.77 -1.35
C GLY A 819 -3.66 -2.43 -1.90
N ASP A 820 -3.17 -1.32 -1.35
CA ASP A 820 -3.41 0.02 -1.85
C ASP A 820 -2.10 0.68 -2.28
N ILE A 821 -2.20 1.56 -3.28
CA ILE A 821 -1.14 2.48 -3.66
C ILE A 821 -1.40 3.79 -2.92
N PHE A 822 -0.42 4.24 -2.14
CA PHE A 822 -0.43 5.53 -1.48
C PHE A 822 0.78 6.35 -1.89
N VAL A 823 0.53 7.60 -2.28
CA VAL A 823 1.58 8.55 -2.63
C VAL A 823 1.38 9.81 -1.80
N SER A 824 2.45 10.27 -1.17
CA SER A 824 2.50 11.53 -0.43
C SER A 824 3.84 12.21 -0.61
N ILE A 825 3.92 13.47 -0.21
CA ILE A 825 5.12 14.29 -0.28
C ILE A 825 5.64 14.51 1.14
N LEU A 826 6.92 14.19 1.34
CA LEU A 826 7.63 14.43 2.59
C LEU A 826 8.67 15.53 2.40
N ARG A 827 8.77 16.41 3.39
CA ARG A 827 9.77 17.48 3.46
C ARG A 827 10.54 17.38 4.78
N PRO A 828 11.56 16.52 4.87
CA PRO A 828 12.23 16.20 6.13
C PRO A 828 12.80 17.41 6.89
N SER A 829 13.25 18.43 6.15
CA SER A 829 13.82 19.67 6.70
C SER A 829 12.92 20.90 6.52
N GLY A 830 11.64 20.68 6.17
CA GLY A 830 10.76 21.73 5.68
C GLY A 830 11.15 22.22 4.28
N SER A 831 10.31 23.08 3.68
CA SER A 831 10.56 23.63 2.33
C SER A 831 11.50 24.83 2.42
N PHE A 832 12.79 24.64 2.18
CA PHE A 832 13.79 25.72 2.20
C PHE A 832 14.15 26.26 0.80
N ASP A 833 13.82 25.51 -0.25
CA ASP A 833 14.06 25.82 -1.66
C ASP A 833 12.84 26.38 -2.39
N LYS A 834 11.67 26.35 -1.75
CA LYS A 834 10.43 26.96 -2.21
C LYS A 834 9.92 27.92 -1.14
N LEU A 835 9.49 29.11 -1.55
CA LEU A 835 8.84 30.06 -0.65
C LEU A 835 7.54 29.44 -0.12
N THR A 836 7.22 29.72 1.14
CA THR A 836 5.96 29.26 1.73
C THR A 836 4.77 29.88 1.00
N PRO A 837 3.64 29.16 0.87
CA PRO A 837 2.43 29.74 0.30
C PRO A 837 1.94 30.94 1.12
N ASP A 838 2.20 30.95 2.43
CA ASP A 838 1.84 32.03 3.35
C ASP A 838 2.82 33.23 3.35
N PHE A 839 3.74 33.29 2.39
CA PHE A 839 4.67 34.40 2.29
C PHE A 839 3.89 35.71 2.06
N ALA A 840 4.08 36.68 2.96
CA ALA A 840 3.32 37.93 2.96
C ALA A 840 3.80 38.91 1.86
N THR A 841 3.66 38.51 0.59
CA THR A 841 4.02 39.31 -0.60
C THR A 841 3.38 40.69 -0.54
N GLY A 842 2.10 40.76 -0.14
CA GLY A 842 1.37 42.02 0.00
C GLY A 842 2.01 42.99 0.99
N THR A 843 2.47 42.52 2.16
CA THR A 843 3.09 43.40 3.16
C THR A 843 4.47 43.88 2.70
N LEU A 844 5.23 43.03 2.03
CA LEU A 844 6.52 43.36 1.43
C LEU A 844 6.36 44.43 0.33
N ILE A 845 5.39 44.25 -0.56
CA ILE A 845 5.09 45.21 -1.61
C ILE A 845 4.64 46.55 -1.01
N MET A 846 3.76 46.52 -0.01
CA MET A 846 3.28 47.74 0.66
C MET A 846 4.39 48.50 1.36
N THR A 847 5.33 47.80 2.01
CA THR A 847 6.50 48.45 2.63
C THR A 847 7.43 49.08 1.59
N ILE A 848 7.68 48.42 0.45
CA ILE A 848 8.44 49.00 -0.67
C ILE A 848 7.77 50.27 -1.19
N VAL A 849 6.46 50.23 -1.44
CA VAL A 849 5.70 51.40 -1.92
C VAL A 849 5.75 52.54 -0.91
N PHE A 850 5.55 52.25 0.38
CA PHE A 850 5.57 53.25 1.44
C PHE A 850 6.95 53.91 1.62
N LEU A 851 8.03 53.12 1.63
CA LEU A 851 9.40 53.64 1.72
C LEU A 851 9.74 54.49 0.49
N THR A 852 9.34 54.04 -0.70
CA THR A 852 9.57 54.78 -1.95
C THR A 852 8.84 56.12 -1.93
N ALA A 853 7.56 56.14 -1.54
CA ALA A 853 6.81 57.38 -1.39
C ALA A 853 7.46 58.31 -0.36
N GLY A 854 7.89 57.77 0.79
CA GLY A 854 8.63 58.50 1.81
C GLY A 854 9.89 59.17 1.26
N ILE A 855 10.70 58.45 0.47
CA ILE A 855 11.90 59.00 -0.17
C ILE A 855 11.53 60.12 -1.16
N ILE A 856 10.48 59.95 -1.96
CA ILE A 856 10.02 60.96 -2.92
C ILE A 856 9.60 62.25 -2.22
N PHE A 857 8.94 62.16 -1.06
CA PHE A 857 8.53 63.33 -0.28
C PHE A 857 9.70 64.00 0.48
N ILE A 858 10.58 63.20 1.08
CA ILE A 858 11.65 63.70 1.95
C ILE A 858 12.82 64.28 1.15
N LYS A 859 13.21 63.66 0.03
CA LYS A 859 14.36 64.07 -0.79
C LYS A 859 14.33 65.55 -1.22
N PRO A 860 13.25 66.10 -1.82
CA PRO A 860 13.21 67.51 -2.19
C PRO A 860 13.24 68.44 -0.97
N LYS A 861 12.64 68.04 0.16
CA LYS A 861 12.67 68.82 1.40
C LYS A 861 14.09 68.94 1.96
N LEU A 862 14.84 67.84 1.99
CA LEU A 862 16.25 67.83 2.40
C LEU A 862 17.15 68.63 1.45
N GLN A 863 16.96 68.49 0.13
CA GLN A 863 17.70 69.28 -0.85
C GLN A 863 17.47 70.78 -0.65
N ARG A 864 16.22 71.20 -0.44
CA ARG A 864 15.88 72.59 -0.12
C ARG A 864 16.55 73.05 1.18
N GLN A 865 16.48 72.27 2.25
CA GLN A 865 17.09 72.62 3.54
C GLN A 865 18.62 72.72 3.44
N ASN A 866 19.26 71.81 2.72
CA ASN A 866 20.71 71.86 2.51
C ASN A 866 21.13 73.09 1.70
N VAL A 867 20.37 73.45 0.66
CA VAL A 867 20.62 74.68 -0.11
C VAL A 867 20.43 75.93 0.75
N LEU A 868 19.35 76.02 1.54
CA LEU A 868 19.11 77.15 2.46
C LEU A 868 20.24 77.27 3.49
N ARG A 869 20.65 76.16 4.11
CA ARG A 869 21.77 76.11 5.05
C ARG A 869 23.09 76.56 4.43
N LEU A 870 23.37 76.17 3.19
CA LEU A 870 24.54 76.64 2.44
C LEU A 870 24.51 78.15 2.17
N TRP A 871 23.31 78.74 2.12
CA TRP A 871 23.09 80.16 1.85
C TRP A 871 22.94 81.01 3.13
N ASN A 872 23.12 80.44 4.33
CA ASN A 872 22.92 81.09 5.63
C ASN A 872 21.54 81.78 5.78
N LEU A 873 20.50 81.21 5.17
CA LEU A 873 19.09 81.54 5.36
C LEU A 873 18.41 80.41 6.14
#